data_AF-A0A7R8YR87-F1
#
_entry.id   AF-A0A7R8YR87-F1
#
_cell.length_a   1.000
_cell.length_b   1.000
_cell.length_c   1.000
_cell.angle_alpha   90.00
_cell.angle_beta   90.00
_cell.angle_gamma   90.00
#
_symmetry.space_group_name_H-M   'P 1'
#
loop_
_entity.id
_entity.type
_entity.pdbx_description
1 polymer ?
#
loop_
_entity_poly.entity_id
_entity_poly.type
_entity_poly.pdbx_seq_one_letter_code
_entity_poly.pdbx_strand_id
1 'polypeptide(L)'
;MSSIVGKIYSLSCENFVTYDKITVFPGEYLNLIIGPNGTGKSTLVAAIVLGLGGEPKLLSRATNIRDYVKNGKEKSWIEIAIYVDENRRQARYRRSFDLSGKSMYSVDGKTVTQGQYLKLIAQYNIQISNLCQFMPQDRVQDFAKMNPQELLNSTQEAISTPEMIQHFAKLKELRNIQRTGGNTLLDNQKRLKELEERNAQLKDIIEKVKIREKFINDIEIGKKKKLWLEFDEIQKDLDKMSEIMKKAQYDVTRDEKIFKDMQNLSKDIIATREKLSRNATNEANNVTKLSAQLDKLEESLAECEDTILTAERNLNSKKTDMAERENEIVQANRLLEGYVQDLRVATESISGSEFKKELASYNADIEGKRAEIRNLNERRIDINHEIDHYQPELNSIRNRINRIQNEGERRLNKLRQLNTDAYTGVQWLRKNRHIFEGHVYEPLILELRVKKPSDAKYIENTVARRDLLAFVCTQKEDVNLLIQKLCNEQHLKINVLHSDPAEQCQYRADTPISHLKKWGFYSYLLDMIEGPAPILNYLCKAYQIHKTLVASDEVENHVERLPRDIRLFFSSQNRFQIIVSKYSGEASSVCSRISEQNLLCADIDETQLDALNGRLQDITRTTDQLKNNRNNIEAKINQCNEQVNVINKMKAKLEGKMLAIRDIKRNVKDQEQKIARLKRDEIDIEQETENFKTICNQTIQKMISTQRCKVKCFEEYQAALEKKEYAKARLLVYSKETVDIENQLKTAEDEYKTAKQRYEKLQKTEQEVVAKRNAKESEALASCNGKHRNDRKFPFREQFAELPDNLEELEEHLVEMNTRADCMNEYQADITNYKQQLQEIDHLRRIINSAQTDQSKLSSDIDKIHEIWYPYFTEKIKRINESFAKFMSRLEYAGEVNLTHTAPNDYDTYGIQILVQYRNNAKLQALDRFIQSGGERAVAIALYSMTLQSLTHVPFRCVDEINQGMDPKNERKVFNLIVDETCQEGSSQYFFVTPKLLPDLKSSELLTAIIVFNGNLSSPDIFNNAVK
;
A
#
# COMPACT_ATOMS: atom_id res chain seq x y z
N MET A 1 44.82 -17.16 -23.88
CA MET A 1 44.66 -18.49 -24.48
C MET A 1 43.17 -18.77 -24.49
N SER A 2 42.51 -18.71 -25.65
CA SER A 2 41.08 -19.00 -25.74
C SER A 2 40.88 -20.51 -25.61
N SER A 3 40.14 -20.92 -24.60
CA SER A 3 39.83 -22.33 -24.41
C SER A 3 38.81 -22.76 -25.46
N ILE A 4 39.13 -23.74 -26.30
CA ILE A 4 38.15 -24.41 -27.18
C ILE A 4 37.01 -25.06 -26.34
N VAL A 5 37.30 -25.25 -25.05
CA VAL A 5 36.42 -25.74 -23.99
C VAL A 5 35.09 -24.95 -23.97
N GLY A 6 33.97 -25.66 -23.99
CA GLY A 6 32.62 -25.12 -23.95
C GLY A 6 31.99 -24.82 -25.31
N LYS A 7 32.75 -24.82 -26.42
CA LYS A 7 32.20 -24.60 -27.78
C LYS A 7 31.35 -25.79 -28.24
N ILE A 8 30.26 -25.51 -28.97
CA ILE A 8 29.35 -26.52 -29.51
C ILE A 8 29.96 -27.15 -30.76
N TYR A 9 30.22 -28.45 -30.71
CA TYR A 9 30.70 -29.23 -31.84
C TYR A 9 29.57 -29.71 -32.77
N SER A 10 28.50 -30.23 -32.18
CA SER A 10 27.37 -30.73 -32.96
C SER A 10 26.05 -30.60 -32.22
N LEU A 11 24.98 -30.31 -32.95
CA LEU A 11 23.60 -30.27 -32.47
C LEU A 11 22.78 -31.32 -33.23
N SER A 12 22.20 -32.28 -32.51
CA SER A 12 21.29 -33.29 -33.07
C SER A 12 19.93 -33.22 -32.42
N CYS A 13 18.86 -33.23 -33.22
CA CYS A 13 17.48 -33.20 -32.74
C CYS A 13 16.63 -34.25 -33.46
N GLU A 14 15.69 -34.87 -32.75
CA GLU A 14 14.70 -35.79 -33.33
C GLU A 14 13.27 -35.42 -32.87
N ASN A 15 12.33 -35.42 -33.82
CA ASN A 15 10.92 -35.07 -33.65
C ASN A 15 10.70 -33.73 -32.92
N PHE A 16 11.54 -32.73 -33.22
CA PHE A 16 11.58 -31.45 -32.52
C PHE A 16 10.98 -30.33 -33.39
N VAL A 17 9.78 -29.86 -33.02
CA VAL A 17 8.99 -28.83 -33.71
C VAL A 17 8.89 -29.05 -35.24
N THR A 18 9.77 -28.41 -36.02
CA THR A 18 9.80 -28.49 -37.49
C THR A 18 10.60 -29.68 -38.01
N TYR A 19 11.59 -30.16 -37.25
CA TYR A 19 12.55 -31.15 -37.70
C TYR A 19 12.14 -32.59 -37.31
N ASP A 20 12.12 -33.51 -38.29
CA ASP A 20 11.98 -34.94 -38.01
C ASP A 20 13.28 -35.52 -37.45
N LYS A 21 14.39 -35.26 -38.12
CA LYS A 21 15.74 -35.59 -37.67
C LYS A 21 16.72 -34.62 -38.32
N ILE A 22 17.58 -34.00 -37.52
CA ILE A 22 18.61 -33.09 -38.02
C ILE A 22 19.88 -33.22 -37.20
N THR A 23 21.03 -33.17 -37.86
CA THR A 23 22.34 -33.05 -37.23
C THR A 23 23.09 -31.91 -37.92
N VAL A 24 23.51 -30.93 -37.12
CA VAL A 24 24.24 -29.74 -37.59
C VAL A 24 25.62 -29.73 -36.95
N PHE A 25 26.64 -29.37 -37.73
CA PHE A 25 28.03 -29.20 -37.28
C PHE A 25 28.42 -27.72 -37.44
N PRO A 26 28.27 -26.90 -36.39
CA PRO A 26 28.66 -25.50 -36.44
C PRO A 26 30.19 -25.34 -36.50
N GLY A 27 30.65 -24.29 -37.18
CA GLY A 27 32.05 -23.85 -37.15
C GLY A 27 32.44 -23.24 -35.81
N GLU A 28 33.74 -23.06 -35.57
CA GLU A 28 34.29 -22.64 -34.27
C GLU A 28 34.14 -21.14 -33.97
N TYR A 29 33.83 -20.33 -34.98
CA TYR A 29 33.71 -18.87 -34.93
C TYR A 29 32.28 -18.43 -35.29
N LEU A 30 32.11 -17.62 -36.33
CA LEU A 30 30.81 -17.08 -36.72
C LEU A 30 30.00 -18.10 -37.53
N ASN A 31 28.82 -18.44 -37.03
CA ASN A 31 27.82 -19.32 -37.61
C ASN A 31 26.59 -18.50 -37.98
N LEU A 32 26.42 -18.28 -39.29
CA LEU A 32 25.34 -17.49 -39.85
C LEU A 32 24.18 -18.41 -40.27
N ILE A 33 23.08 -18.42 -39.52
CA ILE A 33 21.90 -19.25 -39.79
C ILE A 33 20.88 -18.44 -40.61
N ILE A 34 20.63 -18.86 -41.85
CA ILE A 34 19.84 -18.10 -42.85
C ILE A 34 18.66 -18.92 -43.37
N GLY A 35 17.58 -18.25 -43.76
CA GLY A 35 16.41 -18.88 -44.38
C GLY A 35 15.16 -17.99 -44.32
N PRO A 36 14.12 -18.23 -45.12
CA PRO A 36 12.85 -17.50 -45.08
C PRO A 36 12.09 -17.67 -43.76
N ASN A 37 11.28 -16.68 -43.35
CA ASN A 37 10.45 -16.79 -42.12
C ASN A 37 9.61 -18.08 -42.12
N GLY A 38 9.53 -18.75 -40.95
CA GLY A 38 8.79 -20.01 -40.81
C GLY A 38 9.54 -21.28 -41.21
N THR A 39 10.78 -21.23 -41.72
CA THR A 39 11.55 -22.44 -42.08
C THR A 39 12.13 -23.23 -40.91
N GLY A 40 12.04 -22.73 -39.67
CA GLY A 40 12.55 -23.40 -38.48
C GLY A 40 13.93 -22.93 -38.00
N LYS A 41 14.46 -21.81 -38.48
CA LYS A 41 15.73 -21.22 -38.03
C LYS A 41 15.82 -21.04 -36.50
N SER A 42 14.88 -20.32 -35.91
CA SER A 42 14.82 -20.09 -34.45
C SER A 42 14.55 -21.38 -33.67
N THR A 43 14.08 -22.44 -34.34
CA THR A 43 14.00 -23.78 -33.73
C THR A 43 15.40 -24.31 -33.39
N LEU A 44 16.44 -24.01 -34.17
CA LEU A 44 17.82 -24.43 -33.83
C LEU A 44 18.35 -23.73 -32.58
N VAL A 45 18.10 -22.42 -32.42
CA VAL A 45 18.47 -21.68 -31.20
C VAL A 45 17.70 -22.21 -30.00
N ALA A 46 16.40 -22.46 -30.15
CA ALA A 46 15.58 -23.08 -29.11
C ALA A 46 16.11 -24.47 -28.71
N ALA A 47 16.61 -25.26 -29.68
CA ALA A 47 17.22 -26.55 -29.40
C ALA A 47 18.51 -26.40 -28.58
N ILE A 48 19.37 -25.42 -28.90
CA ILE A 48 20.59 -25.14 -28.11
C ILE A 48 20.23 -24.80 -26.66
N VAL A 49 19.29 -23.86 -26.45
CA VAL A 49 18.87 -23.42 -25.11
C VAL A 49 18.25 -24.57 -24.31
N LEU A 50 17.31 -25.30 -24.91
CA LEU A 50 16.63 -26.41 -24.22
C LEU A 50 17.55 -27.60 -23.98
N GLY A 51 18.43 -27.93 -24.93
CA GLY A 51 19.38 -29.04 -24.81
C GLY A 51 20.41 -28.81 -23.71
N LEU A 52 20.83 -27.56 -23.48
CA LEU A 52 21.70 -27.20 -22.36
C LEU A 52 20.96 -27.09 -21.01
N GLY A 53 19.66 -27.36 -20.97
CA GLY A 53 18.89 -27.39 -19.71
C GLY A 53 18.21 -26.07 -19.35
N GLY A 54 18.10 -25.13 -20.29
CA GLY A 54 17.30 -23.92 -20.12
C GLY A 54 15.80 -24.20 -19.94
N GLU A 55 15.11 -23.28 -19.27
CA GLU A 55 13.66 -23.36 -19.12
C GLU A 55 12.92 -22.85 -20.37
N PRO A 56 11.77 -23.44 -20.76
CA PRO A 56 10.96 -22.94 -21.86
C PRO A 56 10.56 -21.47 -21.73
N LYS A 57 10.42 -20.95 -20.51
CA LYS A 57 10.13 -19.53 -20.22
C LYS A 57 11.18 -18.55 -20.74
N LEU A 58 12.41 -19.03 -20.98
CA LEU A 58 13.47 -18.21 -21.58
C LEU A 58 13.20 -17.95 -23.06
N LEU A 59 12.37 -18.78 -23.70
CA LEU A 59 11.98 -18.69 -25.08
C LEU A 59 10.54 -18.13 -25.14
N SER A 60 10.32 -17.16 -26.02
CA SER A 60 9.01 -16.50 -26.18
C SER A 60 7.99 -17.31 -26.99
N ARG A 61 8.40 -18.45 -27.54
CA ARG A 61 7.59 -19.25 -28.47
C ARG A 61 6.54 -20.12 -27.79
N ALA A 62 6.85 -20.74 -26.65
CA ALA A 62 5.93 -21.60 -25.93
C ALA A 62 6.30 -21.70 -24.44
N THR A 63 5.28 -21.70 -23.57
CA THR A 63 5.46 -21.72 -22.11
C THR A 63 5.76 -23.10 -21.56
N ASN A 64 5.36 -24.17 -22.27
CA ASN A 64 5.54 -25.55 -21.83
C ASN A 64 6.46 -26.33 -22.77
N ILE A 65 7.27 -27.23 -22.21
CA ILE A 65 8.20 -28.04 -23.01
C ILE A 65 7.49 -29.02 -23.96
N ARG A 66 6.26 -29.41 -23.65
CA ARG A 66 5.43 -30.31 -24.47
C ARG A 66 5.14 -29.72 -25.86
N ASP A 67 5.07 -28.40 -25.96
CA ASP A 67 4.72 -27.69 -27.19
C ASP A 67 5.91 -27.68 -28.18
N TYR A 68 7.08 -28.14 -27.73
CA TYR A 68 8.26 -28.33 -28.58
C TYR A 68 8.33 -29.73 -29.23
N VAL A 69 7.42 -30.65 -28.88
CA VAL A 69 7.30 -31.95 -29.55
C VAL A 69 6.59 -31.76 -30.89
N LYS A 70 7.13 -32.32 -31.97
CA LYS A 70 6.52 -32.23 -33.31
C LYS A 70 5.09 -32.82 -33.31
N ASN A 71 4.17 -32.13 -33.98
CA ASN A 71 2.78 -32.56 -34.13
C ASN A 71 2.69 -33.99 -34.70
N GLY A 72 2.00 -34.89 -34.00
CA GLY A 72 1.84 -36.29 -34.38
C GLY A 72 2.92 -37.25 -33.86
N LYS A 73 3.81 -36.80 -32.96
CA LYS A 73 4.84 -37.63 -32.29
C LYS A 73 4.66 -37.58 -30.77
N GLU A 74 5.06 -38.66 -30.09
CA GLU A 74 4.89 -38.80 -28.63
C GLU A 74 6.11 -38.35 -27.80
N LYS A 75 7.30 -38.41 -28.40
CA LYS A 75 8.59 -38.15 -27.75
C LYS A 75 9.52 -37.32 -28.64
N SER A 76 10.31 -36.45 -28.03
CA SER A 76 11.39 -35.71 -28.68
C SER A 76 12.66 -35.72 -27.83
N TRP A 77 13.82 -35.64 -28.48
CA TRP A 77 15.09 -35.46 -27.78
C TRP A 77 16.01 -34.50 -28.54
N ILE A 78 16.88 -33.86 -27.76
CA ILE A 78 17.91 -32.94 -28.22
C ILE A 78 19.24 -33.42 -27.64
N GLU A 79 20.27 -33.52 -28.46
CA GLU A 79 21.65 -33.84 -28.08
C GLU A 79 22.61 -32.76 -28.57
N ILE A 80 23.46 -32.29 -27.66
CA ILE A 80 24.49 -31.27 -27.92
C ILE A 80 25.84 -31.85 -27.52
N ALA A 81 26.77 -31.87 -28.45
CA ALA A 81 28.16 -32.22 -28.17
C ALA A 81 28.97 -30.94 -27.94
N ILE A 82 29.71 -30.89 -26.83
CA ILE A 82 30.52 -29.74 -26.41
C ILE A 82 31.98 -30.19 -26.27
N TYR A 83 32.93 -29.34 -26.62
CA TYR A 83 34.35 -29.58 -26.35
C TYR A 83 34.67 -29.44 -24.85
N VAL A 84 35.30 -30.45 -24.26
CA VAL A 84 35.59 -30.53 -22.81
C VAL A 84 37.00 -30.06 -22.48
N ASP A 85 37.97 -30.38 -23.33
CA ASP A 85 39.39 -30.13 -23.11
C ASP A 85 40.04 -29.51 -24.36
N GLU A 86 41.22 -28.91 -24.19
CA GLU A 86 42.07 -28.42 -25.29
C GLU A 86 42.47 -29.52 -26.28
N ASN A 87 42.46 -30.78 -25.83
CA ASN A 87 42.65 -31.98 -26.66
C ASN A 87 41.44 -32.33 -27.57
N ARG A 88 40.47 -31.42 -27.72
CA ARG A 88 39.27 -31.56 -28.55
C ARG A 88 38.38 -32.76 -28.19
N ARG A 89 38.42 -33.22 -26.93
CA ARG A 89 37.52 -34.25 -26.40
C ARG A 89 36.09 -33.72 -26.33
N GLN A 90 35.11 -34.56 -26.66
CA GLN A 90 33.69 -34.17 -26.74
C GLN A 90 32.86 -34.85 -25.64
N ALA A 91 31.97 -34.11 -24.99
CA ALA A 91 30.92 -34.64 -24.11
C ALA A 91 29.54 -34.39 -24.72
N ARG A 92 28.67 -35.40 -24.67
CA ARG A 92 27.31 -35.37 -25.22
C ARG A 92 26.27 -35.13 -24.13
N TYR A 93 25.60 -33.99 -24.24
CA TYR A 93 24.53 -33.54 -23.37
C TYR A 93 23.19 -33.78 -24.06
N ARG A 94 22.38 -34.69 -23.52
CA ARG A 94 21.09 -35.07 -24.12
C ARG A 94 19.93 -34.83 -23.16
N ARG A 95 18.91 -34.13 -23.65
CA ARG A 95 17.61 -33.91 -22.98
C ARG A 95 16.50 -34.56 -23.80
N SER A 96 15.72 -35.45 -23.19
CA SER A 96 14.55 -36.09 -23.81
C SER A 96 13.28 -35.73 -23.04
N PHE A 97 12.18 -35.46 -23.75
CA PHE A 97 10.91 -35.08 -23.14
C PHE A 97 9.71 -35.61 -23.93
N ASP A 98 8.62 -35.87 -23.19
CA ASP A 98 7.38 -36.47 -23.69
C ASP A 98 6.19 -35.49 -23.59
N LEU A 99 5.06 -35.81 -24.23
CA LEU A 99 3.79 -35.04 -24.14
C LEU A 99 3.26 -34.85 -22.70
N SER A 100 3.70 -35.69 -21.76
CA SER A 100 3.39 -35.57 -20.33
C SER A 100 4.17 -34.47 -19.59
N GLY A 101 5.12 -33.80 -20.27
CA GLY A 101 5.96 -32.75 -19.70
C GLY A 101 7.16 -33.23 -18.88
N LYS A 102 7.35 -34.55 -18.72
CA LYS A 102 8.52 -35.11 -18.03
C LYS A 102 9.79 -34.94 -18.89
N SER A 103 10.82 -34.31 -18.34
CA SER A 103 12.17 -34.20 -18.94
C SER A 103 13.13 -35.19 -18.28
N MET A 104 13.87 -35.94 -19.09
CA MET A 104 15.01 -36.74 -18.64
C MET A 104 16.31 -36.15 -19.19
N TYR A 105 17.36 -36.13 -18.36
CA TYR A 105 18.68 -35.58 -18.68
C TYR A 105 19.72 -36.69 -18.67
N SER A 106 20.61 -36.69 -19.67
CA SER A 106 21.70 -37.65 -19.78
C SER A 106 22.97 -37.00 -20.28
N VAL A 107 24.11 -37.43 -19.73
CA VAL A 107 25.46 -37.01 -20.14
C VAL A 107 26.25 -38.26 -20.54
N ASP A 108 26.75 -38.31 -21.77
CA ASP A 108 27.44 -39.47 -22.36
C ASP A 108 26.70 -40.81 -22.15
N GLY A 109 25.36 -40.76 -22.26
CA GLY A 109 24.49 -41.94 -22.11
C GLY A 109 24.13 -42.31 -20.67
N LYS A 110 24.65 -41.63 -19.64
CA LYS A 110 24.26 -41.83 -18.23
C LYS A 110 23.19 -40.84 -17.81
N THR A 111 22.09 -41.31 -17.25
CA THR A 111 21.01 -40.45 -16.73
C THR A 111 21.44 -39.72 -15.47
N VAL A 112 21.24 -38.40 -15.43
CA VAL A 112 21.63 -37.52 -14.31
C VAL A 112 20.46 -36.66 -13.85
N THR A 113 20.51 -36.18 -12.60
CA THR A 113 19.50 -35.24 -12.09
C THR A 113 19.67 -33.86 -12.73
N GLN A 114 18.59 -33.07 -12.84
CA GLN A 114 18.62 -31.72 -13.41
C GLN A 114 19.65 -30.82 -12.70
N GLY A 115 19.77 -30.89 -11.38
CA GLY A 115 20.74 -30.10 -10.61
C GLY A 115 22.20 -30.47 -10.92
N GLN A 116 22.50 -31.76 -11.10
CA GLN A 116 23.85 -32.21 -11.51
C GLN A 116 24.15 -31.82 -12.97
N TYR A 117 23.15 -31.91 -13.85
CA TYR A 117 23.25 -31.48 -15.25
C TYR A 117 23.64 -30.00 -15.36
N LEU A 118 22.95 -29.13 -14.62
CA LEU A 118 23.22 -27.69 -14.60
C LEU A 118 24.58 -27.36 -13.98
N LYS A 119 25.00 -28.07 -12.93
CA LYS A 119 26.34 -27.89 -12.34
C LYS A 119 27.46 -28.24 -13.32
N LEU A 120 27.31 -29.34 -14.08
CA LEU A 120 28.28 -29.73 -15.11
C LEU A 120 28.34 -28.70 -16.24
N ILE A 121 27.21 -28.14 -16.65
CA ILE A 121 27.16 -27.11 -17.70
C ILE A 121 27.78 -25.79 -17.21
N ALA A 122 27.54 -25.43 -15.95
CA ALA A 122 28.14 -24.25 -15.33
C ALA A 122 29.67 -24.33 -15.23
N GLN A 123 30.27 -25.53 -15.14
CA GLN A 123 31.73 -25.70 -15.15
C GLN A 123 32.38 -25.23 -16.46
N TYR A 124 31.66 -25.27 -17.58
CA TYR A 124 32.14 -24.77 -18.88
C TYR A 124 31.85 -23.28 -19.11
N ASN A 125 31.47 -22.54 -18.05
CA ASN A 125 31.07 -21.14 -18.12
C ASN A 125 29.90 -20.87 -19.09
N ILE A 126 28.96 -21.81 -19.18
CA ILE A 126 27.74 -21.67 -19.97
C ILE A 126 26.61 -21.21 -19.04
N GLN A 127 26.16 -19.97 -19.23
CA GLN A 127 25.11 -19.31 -18.44
C GLN A 127 23.86 -19.09 -19.29
N ILE A 128 22.90 -20.00 -19.17
CA ILE A 128 21.71 -20.01 -20.04
C ILE A 128 20.71 -18.89 -19.68
N SER A 129 20.76 -18.38 -18.45
CA SER A 129 19.95 -17.25 -17.99
C SER A 129 20.53 -15.88 -18.37
N ASN A 130 21.80 -15.80 -18.78
CA ASN A 130 22.47 -14.55 -19.11
C ASN A 130 22.02 -14.04 -20.49
N LEU A 131 21.35 -12.88 -20.53
CA LEU A 131 20.88 -12.25 -21.78
C LEU A 131 22.02 -11.95 -22.78
N CYS A 132 23.26 -11.75 -22.30
CA CYS A 132 24.40 -11.46 -23.16
C CYS A 132 24.93 -12.71 -23.88
N GLN A 133 24.63 -13.90 -23.37
CA GLN A 133 24.96 -15.18 -24.00
C GLN A 133 23.82 -15.66 -24.90
N PHE A 134 22.57 -15.44 -24.49
CA PHE A 134 21.37 -15.82 -25.23
C PHE A 134 20.43 -14.63 -25.40
N MET A 135 20.35 -14.13 -26.62
CA MET A 135 19.47 -13.02 -26.99
C MET A 135 18.42 -13.49 -28.00
N PRO A 136 17.27 -14.01 -27.51
CA PRO A 136 16.14 -14.37 -28.38
C PRO A 136 15.43 -13.11 -28.90
N GLN A 137 14.78 -13.25 -30.06
CA GLN A 137 14.09 -12.19 -30.81
C GLN A 137 13.25 -11.24 -29.93
N ASP A 138 12.37 -11.79 -29.08
CA ASP A 138 11.43 -10.98 -28.29
C ASP A 138 12.07 -10.28 -27.08
N ARG A 139 13.27 -10.71 -26.63
CA ARG A 139 13.96 -10.10 -25.48
C ARG A 139 14.81 -8.87 -25.84
N VAL A 140 15.10 -8.64 -27.12
CA VAL A 140 15.77 -7.40 -27.58
C VAL A 140 14.88 -6.19 -27.27
N GLN A 141 13.56 -6.34 -27.40
CA GLN A 141 12.61 -5.31 -26.99
C GLN A 141 12.58 -5.13 -25.49
N ASP A 142 12.73 -6.19 -24.69
CA ASP A 142 12.72 -6.11 -23.23
C ASP A 142 13.92 -5.33 -22.69
N PHE A 143 15.10 -5.41 -23.32
CA PHE A 143 16.23 -4.52 -23.03
C PHE A 143 15.88 -3.04 -23.21
N ALA A 144 15.09 -2.69 -24.23
CA ALA A 144 14.59 -1.32 -24.43
C ALA A 144 13.53 -0.92 -23.39
N LYS A 145 12.99 -1.89 -22.66
CA LYS A 145 11.96 -1.68 -21.65
C LYS A 145 12.49 -1.58 -20.22
N MET A 146 13.68 -2.14 -19.97
CA MET A 146 14.29 -2.21 -18.65
C MET A 146 14.58 -0.81 -18.07
N ASN A 147 14.32 -0.67 -16.78
CA ASN A 147 14.70 0.54 -16.06
C ASN A 147 16.22 0.60 -15.86
N PRO A 148 16.82 1.79 -15.65
CA PRO A 148 18.27 1.93 -15.42
C PRO A 148 18.84 1.01 -14.33
N GLN A 149 18.08 0.73 -13.28
CA GLN A 149 18.45 -0.20 -12.19
C GLN A 149 18.44 -1.67 -12.63
N GLU A 150 17.49 -2.07 -13.48
CA GLU A 150 17.42 -3.43 -14.03
C GLU A 150 18.53 -3.66 -15.06
N LEU A 151 18.84 -2.63 -15.86
CA LEU A 151 19.98 -2.62 -16.76
C LEU A 151 21.30 -2.76 -15.99
N LEU A 152 21.42 -2.11 -14.83
CA LEU A 152 22.56 -2.27 -13.94
C LEU A 152 22.69 -3.71 -13.44
N ASN A 153 21.62 -4.31 -12.92
CA ASN A 153 21.66 -5.67 -12.38
C ASN A 153 22.01 -6.70 -13.48
N SER A 154 21.39 -6.60 -14.65
CA SER A 154 21.70 -7.48 -15.78
C SER A 154 23.14 -7.32 -16.28
N THR A 155 23.67 -6.09 -16.29
CA THR A 155 25.07 -5.82 -16.63
C THR A 155 26.04 -6.35 -15.56
N GLN A 156 25.67 -6.25 -14.28
CA GLN A 156 26.43 -6.85 -13.19
C GLN A 156 26.49 -8.37 -13.29
N GLU A 157 25.35 -9.02 -13.55
CA GLU A 157 25.29 -10.47 -13.75
C GLU A 157 26.16 -10.92 -14.94
N ALA A 158 26.23 -10.10 -15.99
CA ALA A 158 27.02 -10.43 -17.17
C ALA A 158 28.54 -10.28 -16.96
N ILE A 159 28.99 -9.20 -16.30
CA ILE A 159 30.41 -8.81 -16.27
C ILE A 159 31.10 -9.13 -14.93
N SER A 160 30.35 -9.17 -13.83
CA SER A 160 30.92 -9.18 -12.48
C SER A 160 31.15 -10.60 -11.96
N THR A 161 32.15 -10.76 -11.09
CA THR A 161 32.36 -12.01 -10.37
C THR A 161 31.26 -12.23 -9.33
N PRO A 162 30.97 -13.49 -8.95
CA PRO A 162 29.95 -13.79 -7.93
C PRO A 162 30.20 -13.06 -6.60
N GLU A 163 31.48 -12.87 -6.24
CA GLU A 163 31.90 -12.13 -5.04
C GLU A 163 31.46 -10.67 -5.08
N MET A 164 31.63 -9.99 -6.23
CA MET A 164 31.25 -8.58 -6.39
C MET A 164 29.74 -8.37 -6.38
N ILE A 165 28.97 -9.35 -6.87
CA ILE A 165 27.51 -9.35 -6.79
C ILE A 165 27.06 -9.49 -5.32
N GLN A 166 27.72 -10.36 -4.55
CA GLN A 166 27.47 -10.49 -3.11
C GLN A 166 27.84 -9.22 -2.34
N HIS A 167 28.95 -8.57 -2.69
CA HIS A 167 29.34 -7.29 -2.09
C HIS A 167 28.28 -6.21 -2.33
N PHE A 168 27.73 -6.10 -3.54
CA PHE A 168 26.66 -5.14 -3.85
C PHE A 168 25.37 -5.43 -3.07
N ALA A 169 24.97 -6.71 -2.96
CA ALA A 169 23.82 -7.11 -2.16
C ALA A 169 24.02 -6.79 -0.65
N LYS A 170 25.22 -7.07 -0.12
CA LYS A 170 25.60 -6.78 1.26
C LYS A 170 25.63 -5.27 1.54
N LEU A 171 26.07 -4.44 0.59
CA LEU A 171 26.03 -2.99 0.69
C LEU A 171 24.61 -2.45 0.85
N LYS A 172 23.64 -2.98 0.09
CA LYS A 172 22.21 -2.63 0.22
C LYS A 172 21.65 -2.99 1.60
N GLU A 173 21.98 -4.19 2.08
CA GLU A 173 21.54 -4.65 3.41
C GLU A 173 22.11 -3.78 4.54
N LEU A 174 23.44 -3.57 4.54
CA LEU A 174 24.12 -2.76 5.55
C LEU A 174 23.61 -1.30 5.56
N ARG A 175 23.32 -0.74 4.39
CA ARG A 175 22.78 0.63 4.27
C ARG A 175 21.36 0.73 4.85
N ASN A 176 20.53 -0.29 4.65
CA ASN A 176 19.19 -0.34 5.24
C ASN A 176 19.25 -0.45 6.77
N ILE A 177 20.14 -1.29 7.30
CA ILE A 177 20.38 -1.41 8.74
C ILE A 177 20.87 -0.08 9.30
N GLN A 178 21.83 0.60 8.65
CA GLN A 178 22.33 1.91 9.05
C GLN A 178 21.21 2.98 9.08
N ARG A 179 20.29 2.97 8.11
CA ARG A 179 19.16 3.92 8.05
C ARG A 179 18.18 3.70 9.21
N THR A 180 17.85 2.44 9.49
CA THR A 180 16.96 2.11 10.64
C THR A 180 17.61 2.46 11.98
N GLY A 181 18.89 2.11 12.17
CA GLY A 181 19.67 2.46 13.36
C GLY A 181 19.83 3.98 13.55
N GLY A 182 20.07 4.73 12.48
CA GLY A 182 20.19 6.19 12.52
C GLY A 182 18.91 6.90 12.97
N ASN A 183 17.73 6.43 12.55
CA ASN A 183 16.46 6.98 13.01
C ASN A 183 16.25 6.73 14.51
N THR A 184 16.53 5.51 14.98
CA THR A 184 16.44 5.18 16.42
C THR A 184 17.43 6.00 17.26
N LEU A 185 18.61 6.30 16.71
CA LEU A 185 19.62 7.12 17.36
C LEU A 185 19.19 8.58 17.48
N LEU A 186 18.58 9.13 16.43
CA LEU A 186 18.00 10.48 16.45
C LEU A 186 16.88 10.62 17.47
N ASP A 187 16.02 9.61 17.59
CA ASP A 187 14.93 9.62 18.57
C ASP A 187 15.46 9.51 20.01
N ASN A 188 16.46 8.66 20.25
CA ASN A 188 17.14 8.57 21.55
C ASN A 188 17.89 9.87 21.90
N GLN A 189 18.53 10.53 20.94
CA GLN A 189 19.19 11.82 21.16
C GLN A 189 18.20 12.94 21.48
N LYS A 190 17.02 12.97 20.84
CA LYS A 190 15.95 13.92 21.19
C LYS A 190 15.44 13.67 22.61
N ARG A 191 15.17 12.41 22.96
CA ARG A 191 14.74 12.02 24.31
C ARG A 191 15.78 12.39 25.38
N LEU A 192 17.07 12.22 25.09
CA LEU A 192 18.15 12.64 26.00
C LEU A 192 18.14 14.15 26.22
N LYS A 193 18.01 14.96 25.15
CA LYS A 193 17.92 16.42 25.26
C LYS A 193 16.72 16.87 26.09
N GLU A 194 15.56 16.28 25.85
CA GLU A 194 14.34 16.55 26.62
C GLU A 194 14.52 16.23 28.12
N LEU A 195 15.19 15.12 28.44
CA LEU A 195 15.47 14.74 29.83
C LEU A 195 16.55 15.62 30.48
N GLU A 196 17.58 16.04 29.74
CA GLU A 196 18.62 16.95 30.24
C GLU A 196 18.07 18.35 30.52
N GLU A 197 17.17 18.86 29.67
CA GLU A 197 16.47 20.14 29.87
C GLU A 197 15.56 20.08 31.11
N ARG A 198 14.82 18.98 31.29
CA ARG A 198 13.99 18.76 32.49
C ARG A 198 14.84 18.64 33.76
N ASN A 199 15.99 17.99 33.69
CA ASN A 199 16.86 17.79 34.85
C ASN A 199 17.57 19.09 35.29
N ALA A 200 17.90 19.99 34.35
CA ALA A 200 18.44 21.31 34.67
C ALA A 200 17.46 22.14 35.53
N GLN A 201 16.15 22.03 35.25
CA GLN A 201 15.10 22.73 36.00
C GLN A 201 14.95 22.22 37.44
N LEU A 202 15.33 20.96 37.71
CA LEU A 202 15.20 20.32 39.03
C LEU A 202 16.40 20.56 39.96
N LYS A 203 17.55 21.01 39.46
CA LYS A 203 18.72 21.32 40.31
C LYS A 203 18.49 22.50 41.25
N ASP A 204 17.84 23.55 40.75
CA ASP A 204 17.50 24.77 41.52
C ASP A 204 16.50 24.50 42.66
N ILE A 205 15.79 23.39 42.57
CA ILE A 205 14.80 22.95 43.56
C ILE A 205 15.50 22.33 44.78
N ILE A 206 16.61 21.61 44.60
CA ILE A 206 17.29 20.89 45.69
C ILE A 206 18.01 21.86 46.65
N GLU A 207 18.55 22.97 46.15
CA GLU A 207 19.17 24.00 47.00
C GLU A 207 18.13 24.68 47.92
N LYS A 208 16.88 24.80 47.47
CA LYS A 208 15.78 25.34 48.27
C LYS A 208 15.37 24.40 49.42
N VAL A 209 15.47 23.08 49.24
CA VAL A 209 15.11 22.10 50.29
C VAL A 209 16.04 22.16 51.52
N LYS A 210 17.34 22.41 51.33
CA LYS A 210 18.28 22.53 52.47
C LYS A 210 18.05 23.78 53.32
N ILE A 211 17.47 24.81 52.74
CA ILE A 211 17.16 26.08 53.44
C ILE A 211 15.91 25.90 54.31
N ARG A 212 14.94 25.10 53.85
CA ARG A 212 13.69 24.77 54.56
C ARG A 212 13.88 24.06 55.90
N GLU A 213 14.81 23.11 56.01
CA GLU A 213 15.03 22.35 57.26
C GLU A 213 15.44 23.26 58.43
N LYS A 214 16.08 24.40 58.15
CA LYS A 214 16.43 25.39 59.17
C LYS A 214 15.21 26.21 59.61
N PHE A 215 14.34 26.59 58.67
CA PHE A 215 13.13 27.38 58.98
C PHE A 215 12.10 26.61 59.82
N ILE A 216 11.97 25.29 59.65
CA ILE A 216 11.00 24.46 60.40
C ILE A 216 11.24 24.51 61.92
N ASN A 217 12.50 24.49 62.36
CA ASN A 217 12.84 24.51 63.79
C ASN A 217 12.53 25.87 64.44
N ASP A 218 12.71 26.98 63.71
CA ASP A 218 12.45 28.32 64.23
C ASP A 218 10.94 28.63 64.33
N ILE A 219 10.12 28.02 63.47
CA ILE A 219 8.66 28.17 63.45
C ILE A 219 7.99 27.54 64.68
N GLU A 220 8.46 26.39 65.15
CA GLU A 220 7.84 25.69 66.29
C GLU A 220 7.88 26.51 67.59
N ILE A 221 8.91 27.34 67.75
CA ILE A 221 9.10 28.18 68.93
C ILE A 221 8.16 29.39 68.88
N GLY A 222 8.01 30.05 67.73
CA GLY A 222 7.11 31.21 67.64
C GLY A 222 5.61 30.85 67.55
N LYS A 223 5.23 29.67 67.05
CA LYS A 223 3.81 29.20 67.08
C LYS A 223 3.20 29.23 68.50
N LYS A 224 4.02 29.06 69.54
CA LYS A 224 3.59 29.14 70.95
C LYS A 224 3.37 30.58 71.44
N LYS A 225 4.07 31.58 70.88
CA LYS A 225 3.90 33.01 71.19
C LYS A 225 2.73 33.63 70.41
N LYS A 226 2.47 33.16 69.19
CA LYS A 226 1.37 33.55 68.29
C LYS A 226 -0.02 33.33 68.90
N LEU A 227 -0.29 32.17 69.49
CA LEU A 227 -1.60 31.80 70.05
C LEU A 227 -2.15 32.79 71.10
N TRP A 228 -1.26 33.39 71.90
CA TRP A 228 -1.64 34.34 72.94
C TRP A 228 -1.90 35.75 72.43
N LEU A 229 -1.22 36.12 71.36
CA LEU A 229 -1.47 37.40 70.74
C LEU A 229 -2.74 37.26 69.87
N GLU A 230 -2.90 36.23 69.02
CA GLU A 230 -4.05 36.00 68.10
C GLU A 230 -5.45 36.28 68.69
N PHE A 231 -5.63 36.02 69.98
CA PHE A 231 -6.86 36.34 70.70
C PHE A 231 -7.21 37.85 70.67
N ASP A 232 -6.22 38.73 70.77
CA ASP A 232 -6.37 40.18 70.81
C ASP A 232 -6.59 40.82 69.41
N GLU A 233 -6.09 40.22 68.32
CA GLU A 233 -6.35 40.70 66.94
C GLU A 233 -7.72 40.27 66.41
N ILE A 234 -8.15 39.04 66.69
CA ILE A 234 -9.46 38.53 66.24
C ILE A 234 -10.61 39.45 66.70
N GLN A 235 -10.43 40.11 67.85
CA GLN A 235 -11.40 41.08 68.37
C GLN A 235 -11.41 42.41 67.59
N LYS A 236 -10.28 42.85 67.01
CA LYS A 236 -10.18 44.05 66.17
C LYS A 236 -10.57 43.78 64.71
N ASP A 237 -10.38 42.55 64.24
CA ASP A 237 -10.67 42.16 62.85
C ASP A 237 -12.17 42.00 62.55
N LEU A 238 -12.97 41.62 63.55
CA LEU A 238 -14.44 41.60 63.43
C LEU A 238 -15.02 42.97 63.05
N ASP A 239 -14.48 44.05 63.62
CA ASP A 239 -14.96 45.40 63.33
C ASP A 239 -14.56 45.86 61.91
N LYS A 240 -13.32 45.56 61.49
CA LYS A 240 -12.80 45.91 60.14
C LYS A 240 -13.50 45.13 59.01
N MET A 241 -13.82 43.86 59.23
CA MET A 241 -14.44 42.99 58.20
C MET A 241 -15.86 43.44 57.82
N SER A 242 -16.60 44.06 58.73
CA SER A 242 -17.94 44.60 58.47
C SER A 242 -17.96 45.75 57.45
N GLU A 243 -16.88 46.55 57.39
CA GLU A 243 -16.73 47.66 56.43
C GLU A 243 -16.30 47.18 55.04
N ILE A 244 -15.47 46.13 54.98
CA ILE A 244 -14.98 45.53 53.73
C ILE A 244 -16.13 44.89 52.95
N MET A 245 -17.12 44.32 53.63
CA MET A 245 -18.32 43.75 52.98
C MET A 245 -19.11 44.76 52.15
N LYS A 246 -19.26 46.01 52.63
CA LYS A 246 -19.99 47.06 51.90
C LYS A 246 -19.28 47.47 50.60
N LYS A 247 -17.95 47.46 50.59
CA LYS A 247 -17.14 47.74 49.39
C LYS A 247 -17.20 46.58 48.39
N ALA A 248 -17.10 45.34 48.87
CA ALA A 248 -17.22 44.15 48.02
C ALA A 248 -18.59 44.04 47.34
N GLN A 249 -19.67 44.47 48.00
CA GLN A 249 -21.01 44.50 47.41
C GLN A 249 -21.12 45.51 46.24
N TYR A 250 -20.44 46.66 46.34
CA TYR A 250 -20.39 47.67 45.27
C TYR A 250 -19.63 47.16 44.04
N ASP A 251 -18.48 46.51 44.23
CA ASP A 251 -17.67 45.97 43.13
C ASP A 251 -18.42 44.91 42.31
N VAL A 252 -19.16 44.01 42.98
CA VAL A 252 -20.01 43.02 42.30
C VAL A 252 -21.05 43.69 41.39
N THR A 253 -21.68 44.78 41.83
CA THR A 253 -22.70 45.48 41.02
C THR A 253 -22.12 46.27 39.84
N ARG A 254 -20.87 46.74 39.95
CA ARG A 254 -20.16 47.42 38.87
C ARG A 254 -19.76 46.41 37.79
N ASP A 255 -19.16 45.31 38.19
CA ASP A 255 -18.62 44.31 37.27
C ASP A 255 -19.75 43.52 36.57
N GLU A 256 -20.92 43.39 37.19
CA GLU A 256 -22.13 42.83 36.54
C GLU A 256 -22.61 43.68 35.34
N LYS A 257 -22.50 45.01 35.41
CA LYS A 257 -22.87 45.90 34.31
C LYS A 257 -21.90 45.78 33.14
N ILE A 258 -20.60 45.78 33.42
CA ILE A 258 -19.54 45.63 32.42
C ILE A 258 -19.68 44.28 31.69
N PHE A 259 -19.96 43.21 32.41
CA PHE A 259 -20.20 41.89 31.84
C PHE A 259 -21.42 41.87 30.88
N LYS A 260 -22.53 42.52 31.24
CA LYS A 260 -23.73 42.59 30.38
C LYS A 260 -23.50 43.40 29.10
N ASP A 261 -22.77 44.51 29.19
CA ASP A 261 -22.46 45.34 28.03
C ASP A 261 -21.53 44.60 27.04
N MET A 262 -20.51 43.91 27.55
CA MET A 262 -19.60 43.07 26.74
C MET A 262 -20.30 41.85 26.14
N GLN A 263 -21.28 41.27 26.83
CA GLN A 263 -22.08 40.16 26.32
C GLN A 263 -22.95 40.56 25.12
N ASN A 264 -23.47 41.79 25.10
CA ASN A 264 -24.23 42.30 23.95
C ASN A 264 -23.31 42.56 22.75
N LEU A 265 -22.14 43.15 22.98
CA LEU A 265 -21.14 43.37 21.92
C LEU A 265 -20.65 42.05 21.29
N SER A 266 -20.43 41.01 22.10
CA SER A 266 -20.07 39.68 21.61
C SER A 266 -21.14 39.09 20.68
N LYS A 267 -22.42 39.22 21.03
CA LYS A 267 -23.54 38.71 20.20
C LYS A 267 -23.61 39.40 18.84
N ASP A 268 -23.41 40.72 18.78
CA ASP A 268 -23.44 41.49 17.54
C ASP A 268 -22.28 41.12 16.60
N ILE A 269 -21.12 40.82 17.15
CA ILE A 269 -19.93 40.45 16.38
C ILE A 269 -20.01 39.00 15.89
N ILE A 270 -20.57 38.09 16.68
CA ILE A 270 -20.88 36.72 16.22
C ILE A 270 -21.88 36.76 15.06
N ALA A 271 -22.94 37.57 15.16
CA ALA A 271 -23.94 37.72 14.11
C ALA A 271 -23.37 38.30 12.80
N THR A 272 -22.42 39.25 12.89
CA THR A 272 -21.74 39.82 11.72
C THR A 272 -20.73 38.85 11.11
N ARG A 273 -20.01 38.06 11.92
CA ARG A 273 -19.12 36.98 11.46
C ARG A 273 -19.89 35.90 10.70
N GLU A 274 -21.06 35.49 11.17
CA GLU A 274 -21.88 34.51 10.46
C GLU A 274 -22.33 35.01 9.09
N LYS A 275 -22.74 36.29 8.98
CA LYS A 275 -23.10 36.91 7.69
C LYS A 275 -21.91 36.92 6.73
N LEU A 276 -20.73 37.27 7.21
CA LEU A 276 -19.49 37.28 6.41
C LEU A 276 -19.05 35.87 6.00
N SER A 277 -19.21 34.88 6.88
CA SER A 277 -18.97 33.47 6.56
C SER A 277 -19.88 32.97 5.44
N ARG A 278 -21.17 33.31 5.48
CA ARG A 278 -22.13 32.96 4.41
C ARG A 278 -21.75 33.61 3.08
N ASN A 279 -21.30 34.87 3.11
CA ASN A 279 -20.83 35.56 1.90
C ASN A 279 -19.56 34.90 1.34
N ALA A 280 -18.59 34.54 2.18
CA ALA A 280 -17.37 33.85 1.74
C ALA A 280 -17.66 32.47 1.13
N THR A 281 -18.63 31.73 1.67
CA THR A 281 -19.07 30.44 1.09
C THR A 281 -19.81 30.62 -0.23
N ASN A 282 -20.63 31.67 -0.36
CA ASN A 282 -21.34 31.95 -1.61
C ASN A 282 -20.37 32.32 -2.74
N GLU A 283 -19.37 33.16 -2.47
CA GLU A 283 -18.34 33.50 -3.45
C GLU A 283 -17.45 32.29 -3.80
N ALA A 284 -17.14 31.42 -2.82
CA ALA A 284 -16.44 30.18 -3.09
C ALA A 284 -17.25 29.25 -4.03
N ASN A 285 -18.55 29.12 -3.80
CA ASN A 285 -19.45 28.34 -4.65
C ASN A 285 -19.56 28.94 -6.06
N ASN A 286 -19.58 30.26 -6.20
CA ASN A 286 -19.58 30.94 -7.50
C ASN A 286 -18.29 30.63 -8.29
N VAL A 287 -17.13 30.68 -7.64
CA VAL A 287 -15.84 30.32 -8.26
C VAL A 287 -15.86 28.86 -8.74
N THR A 288 -16.40 27.93 -7.95
CA THR A 288 -16.50 26.51 -8.38
C THR A 288 -17.47 26.27 -9.53
N LYS A 289 -18.55 27.07 -9.62
CA LYS A 289 -19.48 26.99 -10.76
C LYS A 289 -18.83 27.52 -12.04
N LEU A 290 -18.10 28.62 -11.94
CA LEU A 290 -17.39 29.22 -13.07
C LEU A 290 -16.23 28.35 -13.54
N SER A 291 -15.47 27.71 -12.63
CA SER A 291 -14.44 26.74 -13.02
C SER A 291 -15.04 25.55 -13.76
N ALA A 292 -16.15 24.98 -13.26
CA ALA A 292 -16.83 23.88 -13.94
C ALA A 292 -17.43 24.27 -15.30
N GLN A 293 -17.75 25.55 -15.52
CA GLN A 293 -18.15 26.06 -16.84
C GLN A 293 -16.95 26.21 -17.78
N LEU A 294 -15.79 26.63 -17.27
CA LEU A 294 -14.55 26.69 -18.05
C LEU A 294 -14.09 25.30 -18.51
N ASP A 295 -14.18 24.30 -17.63
CA ASP A 295 -13.82 22.92 -17.96
C ASP A 295 -14.72 22.35 -19.08
N LYS A 296 -16.04 22.59 -19.00
CA LYS A 296 -17.00 22.18 -20.05
C LYS A 296 -16.73 22.88 -21.38
N LEU A 297 -16.32 24.15 -21.34
CA LEU A 297 -15.97 24.89 -22.55
C LEU A 297 -14.66 24.36 -23.16
N GLU A 298 -13.70 23.91 -22.35
CA GLU A 298 -12.49 23.23 -22.83
C GLU A 298 -12.78 21.87 -23.46
N GLU A 299 -13.65 21.05 -22.84
CA GLU A 299 -14.11 19.80 -23.43
C GLU A 299 -14.78 20.03 -24.80
N SER A 300 -15.66 21.04 -24.91
CA SER A 300 -16.32 21.36 -26.18
C SER A 300 -15.37 21.90 -27.26
N LEU A 301 -14.24 22.51 -26.88
CA LEU A 301 -13.20 22.94 -27.82
C LEU A 301 -12.39 21.75 -28.32
N ALA A 302 -12.06 20.81 -27.42
CA ALA A 302 -11.40 19.56 -27.80
C ALA A 302 -12.27 18.72 -28.75
N GLU A 303 -13.59 18.64 -28.49
CA GLU A 303 -14.53 17.98 -29.41
C GLU A 303 -14.57 18.65 -30.79
N CYS A 304 -14.47 19.98 -30.85
CA CYS A 304 -14.38 20.70 -32.14
C CYS A 304 -13.07 20.41 -32.87
N GLU A 305 -11.94 20.30 -32.16
CA GLU A 305 -10.65 19.94 -32.76
C GLU A 305 -10.64 18.50 -33.28
N ASP A 306 -11.22 17.57 -32.52
CA ASP A 306 -11.36 16.17 -32.91
C ASP A 306 -12.29 15.99 -34.12
N THR A 307 -13.37 16.77 -34.22
CA THR A 307 -14.23 16.75 -35.42
C THR A 307 -13.51 17.28 -36.68
N ILE A 308 -12.59 18.24 -36.53
CA ILE A 308 -11.75 18.71 -37.65
C ILE A 308 -10.70 17.65 -38.03
N LEU A 309 -10.01 17.05 -37.06
CA LEU A 309 -9.01 16.00 -37.30
C LEU A 309 -9.63 14.75 -37.91
N THR A 310 -10.83 14.36 -37.48
CA THR A 310 -11.55 13.23 -38.07
C THR A 310 -12.02 13.54 -39.48
N ALA A 311 -12.52 14.75 -39.75
CA ALA A 311 -12.86 15.17 -41.11
C ALA A 311 -11.63 15.19 -42.05
N GLU A 312 -10.46 15.64 -41.57
CA GLU A 312 -9.21 15.66 -42.34
C GLU A 312 -8.69 14.25 -42.61
N ARG A 313 -8.73 13.37 -41.61
CA ARG A 313 -8.39 11.94 -41.78
C ARG A 313 -9.34 11.24 -42.74
N ASN A 314 -10.63 11.56 -42.71
CA ASN A 314 -11.62 11.03 -43.65
C ASN A 314 -11.38 11.53 -45.08
N LEU A 315 -10.97 12.79 -45.27
CA LEU A 315 -10.60 13.32 -46.58
C LEU A 315 -9.32 12.67 -47.12
N ASN A 316 -8.30 12.52 -46.28
CA ASN A 316 -7.02 11.93 -46.68
C ASN A 316 -7.12 10.43 -46.95
N SER A 317 -7.88 9.69 -46.14
CA SER A 317 -8.17 8.26 -46.41
C SER A 317 -8.92 8.09 -47.73
N LYS A 318 -9.93 8.91 -48.01
CA LYS A 318 -10.63 8.85 -49.31
C LYS A 318 -9.73 9.23 -50.50
N LYS A 319 -8.75 10.12 -50.33
CA LYS A 319 -7.74 10.44 -51.37
C LYS A 319 -6.75 9.30 -51.61
N THR A 320 -6.28 8.64 -50.55
CA THR A 320 -5.40 7.48 -50.67
C THR A 320 -6.15 6.29 -51.26
N ASP A 321 -7.41 6.07 -50.86
CA ASP A 321 -8.29 5.02 -51.39
C ASP A 321 -8.51 5.18 -52.91
N MET A 322 -8.56 6.41 -53.42
CA MET A 322 -8.67 6.69 -54.87
C MET A 322 -7.39 6.33 -55.63
N ALA A 323 -6.23 6.75 -55.13
CA ALA A 323 -4.93 6.43 -55.75
C ALA A 323 -4.64 4.92 -55.72
N GLU A 324 -5.05 4.24 -54.65
CA GLU A 324 -4.98 2.79 -54.54
C GLU A 324 -5.97 2.12 -55.51
N ARG A 325 -7.20 2.63 -55.65
CA ARG A 325 -8.20 2.11 -56.60
C ARG A 325 -7.81 2.28 -58.07
N GLU A 326 -7.18 3.39 -58.46
CA GLU A 326 -6.65 3.56 -59.83
C GLU A 326 -5.56 2.52 -60.14
N ASN A 327 -4.65 2.29 -59.19
CA ASN A 327 -3.62 1.25 -59.31
C ASN A 327 -4.21 -0.16 -59.30
N GLU A 328 -5.25 -0.41 -58.49
CA GLU A 328 -5.99 -1.67 -58.46
C GLU A 328 -6.73 -1.94 -59.78
N ILE A 329 -7.29 -0.92 -60.44
CA ILE A 329 -7.94 -1.08 -61.75
C ILE A 329 -6.92 -1.50 -62.82
N VAL A 330 -5.71 -0.93 -62.81
CA VAL A 330 -4.64 -1.30 -63.75
C VAL A 330 -4.15 -2.73 -63.52
N GLN A 331 -4.03 -3.14 -62.24
CA GLN A 331 -3.61 -4.50 -61.87
C GLN A 331 -4.71 -5.54 -62.13
N ALA A 332 -5.97 -5.19 -61.86
CA ALA A 332 -7.16 -5.99 -62.12
C ALA A 332 -7.30 -6.37 -63.61
N ASN A 333 -7.07 -5.42 -64.52
CA ASN A 333 -7.12 -5.67 -65.97
C ASN A 333 -6.10 -6.72 -66.42
N ARG A 334 -4.87 -6.68 -65.89
CA ARG A 334 -3.81 -7.66 -66.23
C ARG A 334 -4.11 -9.06 -65.69
N LEU A 335 -4.69 -9.14 -64.49
CA LEU A 335 -5.07 -10.41 -63.87
C LEU A 335 -6.26 -11.08 -64.59
N LEU A 336 -7.19 -10.28 -65.12
CA LEU A 336 -8.34 -10.77 -65.87
C LEU A 336 -7.94 -11.49 -67.16
N GLU A 337 -6.96 -10.96 -67.90
CA GLU A 337 -6.41 -11.60 -69.10
C GLU A 337 -5.80 -12.98 -68.82
N GLY A 338 -5.15 -13.16 -67.66
CA GLY A 338 -4.61 -14.45 -67.24
C GLY A 338 -5.68 -15.48 -66.89
N TYR A 339 -6.70 -15.09 -66.11
CA TYR A 339 -7.75 -16.02 -65.65
C TYR A 339 -8.69 -16.51 -66.75
N VAL A 340 -8.89 -15.72 -67.82
CA VAL A 340 -9.69 -16.14 -68.99
C VAL A 340 -9.02 -17.31 -69.73
N GLN A 341 -7.69 -17.36 -69.74
CA GLN A 341 -6.92 -18.44 -70.35
C GLN A 341 -7.00 -19.74 -69.51
N ASP A 342 -6.94 -19.62 -68.19
CA ASP A 342 -7.07 -20.75 -67.25
C ASP A 342 -8.48 -21.36 -67.24
N LEU A 343 -9.51 -20.53 -67.48
CA LEU A 343 -10.91 -20.98 -67.58
C LEU A 343 -11.17 -21.93 -68.75
N ARG A 344 -10.51 -21.71 -69.89
CA ARG A 344 -10.68 -22.56 -71.08
C ARG A 344 -10.21 -23.98 -70.82
N VAL A 345 -9.07 -24.13 -70.14
CA VAL A 345 -8.45 -25.42 -69.83
C VAL A 345 -9.26 -26.18 -68.76
N ALA A 346 -9.80 -25.49 -67.76
CA ALA A 346 -10.56 -26.15 -66.68
C ALA A 346 -11.96 -26.64 -67.10
N THR A 347 -12.59 -25.99 -68.10
CA THR A 347 -13.99 -26.28 -68.48
C THR A 347 -14.15 -27.58 -69.28
N GLU A 348 -13.09 -28.09 -69.91
CA GLU A 348 -13.10 -29.35 -70.67
C GLU A 348 -13.15 -30.61 -69.78
N SER A 349 -12.92 -30.48 -68.47
CA SER A 349 -12.68 -31.64 -67.60
C SER A 349 -13.85 -32.16 -66.76
N ILE A 350 -14.91 -31.39 -66.40
CA ILE A 350 -15.91 -31.89 -65.39
C ILE A 350 -17.33 -31.28 -65.54
N SER A 351 -18.37 -32.13 -65.54
CA SER A 351 -19.81 -31.80 -65.48
C SER A 351 -20.24 -31.28 -64.10
N GLY A 352 -20.55 -29.98 -63.98
CA GLY A 352 -20.81 -29.29 -62.69
C GLY A 352 -22.22 -29.41 -62.07
N SER A 353 -23.03 -30.41 -62.40
CA SER A 353 -24.42 -30.54 -61.92
C SER A 353 -24.60 -31.37 -60.64
N GLU A 354 -23.79 -32.40 -60.40
CA GLU A 354 -23.93 -33.30 -59.23
C GLU A 354 -23.47 -32.64 -57.93
N PHE A 355 -22.34 -31.92 -57.95
CA PHE A 355 -21.77 -31.25 -56.77
C PHE A 355 -22.65 -30.14 -56.16
N LYS A 356 -23.56 -29.53 -56.94
CA LYS A 356 -24.45 -28.47 -56.44
C LYS A 356 -25.54 -28.98 -55.51
N LYS A 357 -26.00 -30.22 -55.69
CA LYS A 357 -27.06 -30.82 -54.86
C LYS A 357 -26.52 -31.18 -53.46
N GLU A 358 -25.30 -31.71 -53.39
CA GLU A 358 -24.64 -32.04 -52.11
C GLU A 358 -24.27 -30.79 -51.31
N LEU A 359 -23.91 -29.68 -51.97
CA LEU A 359 -23.64 -28.41 -51.29
C LEU A 359 -24.89 -27.77 -50.68
N ALA A 360 -26.05 -27.98 -51.29
CA ALA A 360 -27.32 -27.47 -50.79
C ALA A 360 -27.76 -28.17 -49.50
N SER A 361 -27.57 -29.49 -49.38
CA SER A 361 -27.88 -30.24 -48.16
C SER A 361 -26.96 -29.83 -47.00
N TYR A 362 -25.65 -29.73 -47.23
CA TYR A 362 -24.72 -29.28 -46.19
C TYR A 362 -24.96 -27.83 -45.73
N ASN A 363 -25.45 -26.95 -46.60
CA ASN A 363 -25.81 -25.59 -46.21
C ASN A 363 -27.05 -25.53 -45.32
N ALA A 364 -28.07 -26.34 -45.62
CA ALA A 364 -29.27 -26.44 -44.77
C ALA A 364 -28.92 -26.96 -43.37
N ASP A 365 -28.02 -27.94 -43.27
CA ASP A 365 -27.57 -28.49 -41.98
C ASP A 365 -26.75 -27.48 -41.16
N ILE A 366 -25.88 -26.70 -41.81
CA ILE A 366 -25.12 -25.62 -41.16
C ILE A 366 -26.05 -24.52 -40.67
N GLU A 367 -27.05 -24.15 -41.46
CA GLU A 367 -27.98 -23.07 -41.13
C GLU A 367 -28.89 -23.46 -39.96
N GLY A 368 -29.36 -24.72 -39.94
CA GLY A 368 -30.06 -25.30 -38.79
C GLY A 368 -29.21 -25.28 -37.51
N LYS A 369 -27.96 -25.73 -37.58
CA LYS A 369 -27.04 -25.73 -36.43
C LYS A 369 -26.62 -24.34 -35.97
N ARG A 370 -26.48 -23.38 -36.90
CA ARG A 370 -26.22 -21.96 -36.58
C ARG A 370 -27.44 -21.27 -35.96
N ALA A 371 -28.65 -21.63 -36.37
CA ALA A 371 -29.87 -21.17 -35.69
C ALA A 371 -29.95 -21.70 -34.26
N GLU A 372 -29.58 -22.97 -34.05
CA GLU A 372 -29.48 -23.59 -32.72
C GLU A 372 -28.43 -22.88 -31.84
N ILE A 373 -27.25 -22.56 -32.39
CA ILE A 373 -26.21 -21.79 -31.69
C ILE A 373 -26.67 -20.36 -31.36
N ARG A 374 -27.42 -19.70 -32.26
CA ARG A 374 -27.98 -18.36 -31.99
C ARG A 374 -28.96 -18.39 -30.82
N ASN A 375 -29.91 -19.32 -30.81
CA ASN A 375 -30.86 -19.49 -29.72
C ASN A 375 -30.14 -19.82 -28.39
N LEU A 376 -29.11 -20.67 -28.43
CA LEU A 376 -28.29 -20.97 -27.24
C LEU A 376 -27.46 -19.76 -26.76
N ASN A 377 -26.97 -18.92 -27.68
CA ASN A 377 -26.25 -17.69 -27.33
C ASN A 377 -27.17 -16.61 -26.76
N GLU A 378 -28.39 -16.46 -27.28
CA GLU A 378 -29.42 -15.59 -26.71
C GLU A 378 -29.72 -16.02 -25.28
N ARG A 379 -30.00 -17.32 -25.05
CA ARG A 379 -30.19 -17.86 -23.69
C ARG A 379 -28.97 -17.65 -22.79
N ARG A 380 -27.75 -17.73 -23.32
CA ARG A 380 -26.51 -17.46 -22.56
C ARG A 380 -26.42 -15.99 -22.16
N ILE A 381 -26.80 -15.07 -23.05
CA ILE A 381 -26.82 -13.64 -22.80
C ILE A 381 -27.88 -13.32 -21.73
N ASP A 382 -29.07 -13.90 -21.85
CA ASP A 382 -30.15 -13.76 -20.85
C ASP A 382 -29.68 -14.22 -19.46
N ILE A 383 -29.07 -15.41 -19.37
CA ILE A 383 -28.53 -15.94 -18.11
C ILE A 383 -27.38 -15.08 -17.57
N ASN A 384 -26.52 -14.53 -18.44
CA ASN A 384 -25.45 -13.64 -17.99
C ASN A 384 -26.02 -12.32 -17.46
N HIS A 385 -27.05 -11.75 -18.11
CA HIS A 385 -27.75 -10.58 -17.58
C HIS A 385 -28.42 -10.86 -16.24
N GLU A 386 -29.00 -12.05 -16.05
CA GLU A 386 -29.52 -12.48 -14.75
C GLU A 386 -28.41 -12.60 -13.70
N ILE A 387 -27.27 -13.21 -14.03
CA ILE A 387 -26.11 -13.30 -13.13
C ILE A 387 -25.59 -11.90 -12.76
N ASP A 388 -25.44 -11.02 -13.74
CA ASP A 388 -24.95 -9.66 -13.55
C ASP A 388 -25.93 -8.80 -12.75
N HIS A 389 -27.24 -9.06 -12.85
CA HIS A 389 -28.26 -8.44 -11.99
C HIS A 389 -28.10 -8.81 -10.51
N TYR A 390 -27.76 -10.08 -10.21
CA TYR A 390 -27.58 -10.54 -8.82
C TYR A 390 -26.20 -10.21 -8.21
N GLN A 391 -25.18 -9.88 -9.02
CA GLN A 391 -23.86 -9.47 -8.52
C GLN A 391 -23.86 -8.21 -7.62
N PRO A 392 -24.48 -7.08 -8.00
CA PRO A 392 -24.54 -5.89 -7.15
C PRO A 392 -25.37 -6.14 -5.89
N GLU A 393 -26.42 -6.96 -5.95
CA GLU A 393 -27.19 -7.36 -4.77
C GLU A 393 -26.34 -8.20 -3.80
N LEU A 394 -25.58 -9.17 -4.32
CA LEU A 394 -24.62 -9.96 -3.52
C LEU A 394 -23.60 -9.07 -2.83
N ASN A 395 -23.03 -8.12 -3.56
CA ASN A 395 -22.02 -7.20 -3.02
C ASN A 395 -22.64 -6.23 -2.01
N SER A 396 -23.86 -5.75 -2.24
CA SER A 396 -24.60 -4.91 -1.31
C SER A 396 -24.92 -5.65 -0.01
N ILE A 397 -25.41 -6.88 -0.11
CA ILE A 397 -25.73 -7.73 1.06
C ILE A 397 -24.46 -8.11 1.80
N ARG A 398 -23.38 -8.51 1.12
CA ARG A 398 -22.07 -8.77 1.74
C ARG A 398 -21.51 -7.54 2.45
N ASN A 399 -21.59 -6.37 1.83
CA ASN A 399 -21.15 -5.13 2.45
C ASN A 399 -22.02 -4.79 3.66
N ARG A 400 -23.33 -5.07 3.61
CA ARG A 400 -24.26 -4.86 4.73
C ARG A 400 -24.01 -5.84 5.87
N ILE A 401 -23.70 -7.10 5.56
CA ILE A 401 -23.27 -8.11 6.52
C ILE A 401 -21.94 -7.69 7.15
N ASN A 402 -20.93 -7.28 6.37
CA ASN A 402 -19.65 -6.79 6.90
C ASN A 402 -19.84 -5.56 7.81
N ARG A 403 -20.74 -4.63 7.45
CA ARG A 403 -21.10 -3.47 8.30
C ARG A 403 -21.82 -3.87 9.59
N ILE A 404 -22.51 -5.01 9.60
CA ILE A 404 -23.18 -5.55 10.79
C ILE A 404 -22.19 -6.37 11.64
N GLN A 405 -21.31 -7.14 11.01
CA GLN A 405 -20.27 -7.97 11.62
C GLN A 405 -19.08 -7.17 12.17
N ASN A 406 -18.91 -5.90 11.77
CA ASN A 406 -17.96 -4.98 12.41
C ASN A 406 -18.43 -4.57 13.83
N GLU A 407 -18.67 -5.56 14.70
CA GLU A 407 -18.99 -5.39 16.12
C GLU A 407 -17.92 -4.56 16.83
N GLY A 408 -16.64 -4.78 16.46
CA GLY A 408 -15.50 -4.06 17.02
C GLY A 408 -15.54 -2.56 16.72
N GLU A 409 -15.88 -2.14 15.49
CA GLU A 409 -15.98 -0.72 15.14
C GLU A 409 -17.23 -0.07 15.73
N ARG A 410 -18.35 -0.80 15.84
CA ARG A 410 -19.58 -0.29 16.49
C ARG A 410 -19.34 -0.04 17.98
N ARG A 411 -18.71 -0.99 18.69
CA ARG A 411 -18.36 -0.81 20.10
C ARG A 411 -17.29 0.28 20.29
N LEU A 412 -16.35 0.41 19.36
CA LEU A 412 -15.36 1.50 19.35
C LEU A 412 -16.02 2.87 19.10
N ASN A 413 -17.05 2.95 18.24
CA ASN A 413 -17.84 4.16 18.03
C ASN A 413 -18.71 4.49 19.24
N LYS A 414 -19.27 3.48 19.92
CA LYS A 414 -20.01 3.65 21.18
C LYS A 414 -19.08 4.12 22.31
N LEU A 415 -17.85 3.59 22.38
CA LEU A 415 -16.79 4.10 23.26
C LEU A 415 -16.48 5.56 22.95
N ARG A 416 -16.38 5.95 21.67
CA ARG A 416 -16.17 7.35 21.27
C ARG A 416 -17.29 8.28 21.74
N GLN A 417 -18.54 7.83 21.70
CA GLN A 417 -19.68 8.60 22.22
C GLN A 417 -19.67 8.71 23.74
N LEU A 418 -19.23 7.66 24.45
CA LEU A 418 -19.24 7.60 25.91
C LEU A 418 -18.04 8.31 26.55
N ASN A 419 -16.84 8.16 25.97
CA ASN A 419 -15.61 8.79 26.43
C ASN A 419 -14.61 8.93 25.26
N THR A 420 -14.45 10.16 24.76
CA THR A 420 -13.50 10.50 23.69
C THR A 420 -12.06 10.18 24.06
N ASP A 421 -11.70 10.32 25.34
CA ASP A 421 -10.33 10.15 25.84
C ASP A 421 -9.95 8.67 25.92
N ALA A 422 -10.92 7.80 26.25
CA ALA A 422 -10.72 6.36 26.20
C ALA A 422 -10.54 5.87 24.75
N TYR A 423 -11.27 6.48 23.80
CA TYR A 423 -11.12 6.17 22.37
C TYR A 423 -9.74 6.56 21.83
N THR A 424 -9.27 7.78 22.13
CA THR A 424 -7.92 8.22 21.75
C THR A 424 -6.85 7.36 22.41
N GLY A 425 -7.05 6.98 23.68
CA GLY A 425 -6.22 6.01 24.38
C GLY A 425 -6.13 4.64 23.70
N VAL A 426 -7.25 4.09 23.21
CA VAL A 426 -7.27 2.83 22.45
C VAL A 426 -6.51 2.95 21.13
N GLN A 427 -6.71 4.05 20.39
CA GLN A 427 -5.98 4.28 19.14
C GLN A 427 -4.48 4.41 19.36
N TRP A 428 -4.08 5.09 20.43
CA TRP A 428 -2.68 5.23 20.81
C TRP A 428 -2.10 3.87 21.23
N LEU A 429 -2.82 3.11 22.06
CA LEU A 429 -2.40 1.79 22.51
C LEU A 429 -2.17 0.85 21.32
N ARG A 430 -3.07 0.83 20.34
CA ARG A 430 -2.94 0.01 19.12
C ARG A 430 -1.69 0.33 18.30
N LYS A 431 -1.28 1.61 18.24
CA LYS A 431 -0.05 2.04 17.55
C LYS A 431 1.22 1.70 18.32
N ASN A 432 1.12 1.70 19.66
CA ASN A 432 2.27 1.67 20.56
C ASN A 432 2.33 0.38 21.40
N ARG A 433 1.75 -0.72 20.92
CA ARG A 433 1.74 -2.02 21.63
C ARG A 433 3.14 -2.57 21.91
N HIS A 434 4.14 -2.21 21.12
CA HIS A 434 5.52 -2.67 21.25
C HIS A 434 6.29 -2.05 22.44
N ILE A 435 5.72 -1.03 23.10
CA ILE A 435 6.37 -0.32 24.21
C ILE A 435 6.15 -1.05 25.55
N PHE A 436 5.12 -1.88 25.65
CA PHE A 436 4.74 -2.58 26.87
C PHE A 436 5.40 -3.96 26.93
N GLU A 437 5.89 -4.34 28.10
CA GLU A 437 6.52 -5.64 28.31
C GLU A 437 5.47 -6.75 28.50
N GLY A 438 4.33 -6.41 29.13
CA GLY A 438 3.18 -7.27 29.31
C GLY A 438 2.00 -6.94 28.39
N HIS A 439 1.01 -7.83 28.36
CA HIS A 439 -0.19 -7.60 27.58
C HIS A 439 -1.07 -6.56 28.29
N VAL A 440 -1.35 -5.46 27.59
CA VAL A 440 -2.35 -4.45 27.96
C VAL A 440 -3.64 -4.74 27.21
N TYR A 441 -4.73 -4.97 27.93
CA TYR A 441 -6.06 -5.14 27.38
C TYR A 441 -6.75 -3.79 27.18
N GLU A 442 -7.54 -3.72 26.10
CA GLU A 442 -8.39 -2.58 25.80
C GLU A 442 -9.50 -2.43 26.88
N PRO A 443 -10.25 -1.32 26.91
CA PRO A 443 -11.31 -1.11 27.89
C PRO A 443 -12.26 -2.31 27.98
N LEU A 444 -12.67 -2.69 29.20
CA LEU A 444 -13.47 -3.90 29.44
C LEU A 444 -14.73 -3.99 28.56
N ILE A 445 -15.33 -2.86 28.19
CA ILE A 445 -16.49 -2.79 27.26
C ILE A 445 -16.21 -3.38 25.87
N LEU A 446 -14.96 -3.41 25.42
CA LEU A 446 -14.55 -4.00 24.13
C LEU A 446 -14.23 -5.50 24.27
N GLU A 447 -13.65 -5.91 25.40
CA GLU A 447 -13.13 -7.26 25.63
C GLU A 447 -14.18 -8.24 26.20
N LEU A 448 -15.21 -7.74 26.89
CA LEU A 448 -16.28 -8.58 27.45
C LEU A 448 -17.36 -8.89 26.41
N ARG A 449 -17.81 -10.16 26.40
CA ARG A 449 -18.95 -10.63 25.61
C ARG A 449 -19.99 -11.25 26.54
N VAL A 450 -21.26 -10.90 26.34
CA VAL A 450 -22.38 -11.46 27.10
C VAL A 450 -23.09 -12.48 26.21
N LYS A 451 -23.38 -13.68 26.72
CA LYS A 451 -23.99 -14.76 25.94
C LYS A 451 -25.42 -14.43 25.47
N LYS A 452 -26.16 -13.64 26.23
CA LYS A 452 -27.48 -13.12 25.84
C LYS A 452 -27.54 -11.61 26.08
N PRO A 453 -28.06 -10.81 25.14
CA PRO A 453 -28.12 -9.36 25.31
C PRO A 453 -29.00 -8.94 26.50
N SER A 454 -30.09 -9.66 26.76
CA SER A 454 -30.96 -9.40 27.93
C SER A 454 -30.26 -9.58 29.29
N ASP A 455 -29.14 -10.32 29.34
CA ASP A 455 -28.39 -10.56 30.57
C ASP A 455 -27.34 -9.46 30.84
N ALA A 456 -27.10 -8.56 29.88
CA ALA A 456 -26.15 -7.45 30.02
C ALA A 456 -26.52 -6.50 31.16
N LYS A 457 -27.83 -6.32 31.41
CA LYS A 457 -28.34 -5.47 32.50
C LYS A 457 -27.81 -5.89 33.88
N TYR A 458 -27.57 -7.18 34.11
CA TYR A 458 -27.06 -7.65 35.40
C TYR A 458 -25.59 -7.27 35.60
N ILE A 459 -24.82 -7.22 34.52
CA ILE A 459 -23.39 -6.88 34.54
C ILE A 459 -23.20 -5.38 34.69
N GLU A 460 -23.97 -4.60 33.95
CA GLU A 460 -23.92 -3.13 34.00
C GLU A 460 -24.29 -2.57 35.38
N ASN A 461 -25.13 -3.29 36.13
CA ASN A 461 -25.49 -2.92 37.50
C ASN A 461 -24.55 -3.49 38.57
N THR A 462 -23.73 -4.49 38.24
CA THR A 462 -22.71 -5.01 39.18
C THR A 462 -21.38 -4.26 39.05
N VAL A 463 -20.91 -4.04 37.82
CA VAL A 463 -19.62 -3.43 37.53
C VAL A 463 -19.80 -1.92 37.35
N ALA A 464 -19.01 -1.12 38.06
CA ALA A 464 -19.11 0.33 37.95
C ALA A 464 -18.72 0.83 36.55
N ARG A 465 -19.41 1.84 36.03
CA ARG A 465 -19.14 2.45 34.70
C ARG A 465 -17.69 2.87 34.50
N ARG A 466 -17.03 3.38 35.56
CA ARG A 466 -15.62 3.77 35.53
C ARG A 466 -14.65 2.60 35.30
N ASP A 467 -15.03 1.39 35.70
CA ASP A 467 -14.21 0.19 35.54
C ASP A 467 -14.49 -0.44 34.18
N LEU A 468 -15.73 -0.42 33.69
CA LEU A 468 -16.07 -0.87 32.33
C LEU A 468 -15.31 -0.10 31.24
N LEU A 469 -14.95 1.16 31.51
CA LEU A 469 -14.18 2.03 30.61
C LEU A 469 -12.66 1.99 30.87
N ALA A 470 -12.19 1.16 31.81
CA ALA A 470 -10.79 1.13 32.22
C ALA A 470 -9.97 0.13 31.40
N PHE A 471 -8.70 0.47 31.15
CA PHE A 471 -7.71 -0.43 30.55
C PHE A 471 -7.20 -1.42 31.59
N VAL A 472 -6.85 -2.65 31.21
CA VAL A 472 -6.33 -3.65 32.15
C VAL A 472 -4.91 -4.04 31.75
N CYS A 473 -3.93 -3.79 32.61
CA CYS A 473 -2.55 -4.21 32.41
C CYS A 473 -2.25 -5.45 33.25
N THR A 474 -1.41 -6.33 32.70
CA THR A 474 -0.96 -7.56 33.38
C THR A 474 0.22 -7.33 34.32
N GLN A 475 1.05 -6.32 34.05
CA GLN A 475 2.22 -5.97 34.86
C GLN A 475 2.04 -4.61 35.53
N LYS A 476 2.59 -4.46 36.74
CA LYS A 476 2.56 -3.19 37.50
C LYS A 476 3.38 -2.08 36.83
N GLU A 477 4.46 -2.44 36.17
CA GLU A 477 5.34 -1.50 35.47
C GLU A 477 4.64 -0.90 34.25
N ASP A 478 3.87 -1.71 33.51
CA ASP A 478 3.04 -1.25 32.40
C ASP A 478 1.90 -0.34 32.84
N VAL A 479 1.34 -0.53 34.05
CA VAL A 479 0.33 0.39 34.61
C VAL A 479 0.92 1.78 34.77
N ASN A 480 2.11 1.88 35.36
CA ASN A 480 2.77 3.16 35.57
C ASN A 480 3.16 3.80 34.24
N LEU A 481 3.65 3.00 33.29
CA LEU A 481 4.01 3.46 31.95
C LEU A 481 2.79 3.96 31.17
N LEU A 482 1.66 3.26 31.24
CA LEU A 482 0.43 3.65 30.56
C LEU A 482 -0.19 4.91 31.18
N ILE A 483 -0.16 5.05 32.51
CA ILE A 483 -0.57 6.29 33.20
C ILE A 483 0.35 7.45 32.81
N GLN A 484 1.67 7.24 32.79
CA GLN A 484 2.63 8.27 32.41
C GLN A 484 2.41 8.73 30.96
N LYS A 485 2.20 7.79 30.03
CA LYS A 485 2.02 8.10 28.61
C LYS A 485 0.65 8.69 28.27
N LEU A 486 -0.43 8.10 28.76
CA LEU A 486 -1.77 8.54 28.37
C LEU A 486 -2.31 9.62 29.31
N CYS A 487 -2.15 9.49 30.63
CA CYS A 487 -2.69 10.46 31.59
C CYS A 487 -1.79 11.68 31.77
N ASN A 488 -0.46 11.51 31.85
CA ASN A 488 0.44 12.63 32.15
C ASN A 488 0.94 13.36 30.90
N GLU A 489 1.41 12.63 29.88
CA GLU A 489 1.93 13.24 28.65
C GLU A 489 0.82 13.69 27.68
N GLN A 490 -0.26 12.92 27.55
CA GLN A 490 -1.38 13.24 26.66
C GLN A 490 -2.60 13.87 27.36
N HIS A 491 -2.55 14.03 28.69
CA HIS A 491 -3.61 14.62 29.50
C HIS A 491 -4.99 13.94 29.34
N LEU A 492 -5.02 12.63 29.01
CA LEU A 492 -6.26 11.88 28.82
C LEU A 492 -6.83 11.39 30.16
N LYS A 493 -8.14 11.55 30.37
CA LYS A 493 -8.82 11.08 31.59
C LYS A 493 -9.27 9.62 31.45
N ILE A 494 -8.31 8.70 31.53
CA ILE A 494 -8.57 7.26 31.47
C ILE A 494 -8.30 6.57 32.81
N ASN A 495 -8.99 5.46 33.03
CA ASN A 495 -8.79 4.62 34.20
C ASN A 495 -7.95 3.38 33.80
N VAL A 496 -7.01 2.98 34.67
CA VAL A 496 -6.09 1.87 34.41
C VAL A 496 -6.13 0.91 35.60
N LEU A 497 -6.38 -0.35 35.32
CA LEU A 497 -6.52 -1.43 36.28
C LEU A 497 -5.36 -2.41 36.14
N HIS A 498 -5.02 -3.04 37.25
CA HIS A 498 -4.02 -4.09 37.31
C HIS A 498 -4.69 -5.44 37.56
N SER A 499 -4.34 -6.44 36.76
CA SER A 499 -4.72 -7.84 37.00
C SER A 499 -3.52 -8.76 36.85
N ASP A 500 -3.43 -9.78 37.70
CA ASP A 500 -2.34 -10.75 37.63
C ASP A 500 -2.48 -11.62 36.35
N PRO A 501 -1.38 -11.95 35.66
CA PRO A 501 -1.42 -12.76 34.44
C PRO A 501 -1.91 -14.18 34.78
N ALA A 502 -2.97 -14.63 34.10
CA ALA A 502 -3.56 -15.94 34.28
C ALA A 502 -4.09 -16.49 32.96
N GLU A 503 -3.79 -17.76 32.66
CA GLU A 503 -4.29 -18.45 31.46
C GLU A 503 -5.72 -18.99 31.64
N GLN A 504 -6.16 -19.21 32.88
CA GLN A 504 -7.49 -19.73 33.22
C GLN A 504 -8.11 -18.95 34.39
N CYS A 505 -9.45 -18.94 34.45
CA CYS A 505 -10.18 -18.40 35.59
C CYS A 505 -9.96 -19.29 36.82
N GLN A 506 -9.37 -18.73 37.87
CA GLN A 506 -9.02 -19.46 39.09
C GLN A 506 -10.21 -19.60 40.05
N TYR A 507 -11.25 -18.78 39.86
CA TYR A 507 -12.44 -18.76 40.69
C TYR A 507 -13.52 -19.68 40.10
N ARG A 508 -14.04 -20.60 40.92
CA ARG A 508 -15.22 -21.42 40.62
C ARG A 508 -16.31 -21.14 41.66
N ALA A 509 -17.57 -21.31 41.28
CA ALA A 509 -18.68 -21.20 42.21
C ALA A 509 -18.61 -22.33 43.26
N ASP A 510 -18.77 -21.96 44.53
CA ASP A 510 -18.67 -22.87 45.69
C ASP A 510 -19.82 -23.90 45.74
N THR A 511 -20.94 -23.62 45.06
CA THR A 511 -22.12 -24.51 45.01
C THR A 511 -22.60 -24.73 43.57
N PRO A 512 -22.89 -25.98 43.15
CA PRO A 512 -23.44 -26.25 41.82
C PRO A 512 -24.89 -25.78 41.69
N ILE A 513 -25.21 -25.15 40.55
CA ILE A 513 -26.52 -24.54 40.21
C ILE A 513 -27.69 -25.54 40.41
N SER A 514 -27.44 -26.84 40.27
CA SER A 514 -28.43 -27.91 40.44
C SER A 514 -29.16 -27.89 41.78
N HIS A 515 -28.49 -27.46 42.87
CA HIS A 515 -29.08 -27.39 44.20
C HIS A 515 -29.92 -26.12 44.40
N LEU A 516 -29.65 -25.07 43.62
CA LEU A 516 -30.25 -23.75 43.72
C LEU A 516 -31.45 -23.55 42.77
N LYS A 517 -31.63 -24.44 41.78
CA LYS A 517 -32.82 -24.46 40.90
C LYS A 517 -34.15 -24.59 41.65
N LYS A 518 -34.16 -25.25 42.82
CA LYS A 518 -35.35 -25.39 43.67
C LYS A 518 -35.89 -24.04 44.18
N TRP A 519 -35.04 -23.02 44.17
CA TRP A 519 -35.33 -21.69 44.70
C TRP A 519 -35.50 -20.65 43.60
N GLY A 520 -35.52 -21.07 42.32
CA GLY A 520 -35.67 -20.20 41.14
C GLY A 520 -34.36 -19.62 40.58
N PHE A 521 -33.18 -20.03 41.06
CA PHE A 521 -31.89 -19.63 40.46
C PHE A 521 -31.54 -20.47 39.25
N TYR A 522 -31.19 -19.83 38.12
CA TYR A 522 -30.88 -20.53 36.88
C TYR A 522 -29.41 -20.46 36.46
N SER A 523 -28.66 -19.43 36.87
CA SER A 523 -27.25 -19.26 36.48
C SER A 523 -26.48 -18.33 37.41
N TYR A 524 -25.16 -18.53 37.49
CA TYR A 524 -24.24 -17.53 38.03
C TYR A 524 -23.96 -16.44 37.00
N LEU A 525 -23.58 -15.26 37.48
CA LEU A 525 -23.23 -14.14 36.61
C LEU A 525 -21.94 -14.42 35.80
N LEU A 526 -20.97 -15.15 36.38
CA LEU A 526 -19.75 -15.57 35.68
C LEU A 526 -20.05 -16.42 34.43
N ASP A 527 -21.04 -17.33 34.51
CA ASP A 527 -21.36 -18.25 33.42
C ASP A 527 -22.06 -17.56 32.23
N MET A 528 -22.56 -16.34 32.43
CA MET A 528 -23.21 -15.50 31.41
C MET A 528 -22.22 -14.68 30.58
N ILE A 529 -20.94 -14.64 30.96
CA ILE A 529 -19.92 -13.76 30.39
C ILE A 529 -18.80 -14.58 29.78
N GLU A 530 -18.26 -14.09 28.67
CA GLU A 530 -17.03 -14.56 28.05
C GLU A 530 -16.03 -13.41 27.96
N GLY A 531 -14.77 -13.69 28.28
CA GLY A 531 -13.70 -12.70 28.22
C GLY A 531 -12.35 -13.29 28.60
N PRO A 532 -11.25 -12.52 28.44
CA PRO A 532 -9.91 -12.95 28.82
C PRO A 532 -9.82 -13.32 30.31
N ALA A 533 -9.10 -14.41 30.63
CA ALA A 533 -8.94 -14.90 31.99
C ALA A 533 -8.40 -13.87 33.01
N PRO A 534 -7.45 -12.96 32.66
CA PRO A 534 -7.02 -11.91 33.58
C PRO A 534 -8.15 -10.92 33.92
N ILE A 535 -9.03 -10.61 32.96
CA ILE A 535 -10.17 -9.71 33.18
C ILE A 535 -11.23 -10.38 34.04
N LEU A 536 -11.56 -11.63 33.74
CA LEU A 536 -12.52 -12.41 34.54
C LEU A 536 -12.03 -12.62 35.98
N ASN A 537 -10.73 -12.85 36.20
CA ASN A 537 -10.15 -12.94 37.53
C ASN A 537 -10.24 -11.61 38.30
N TYR A 538 -9.99 -10.48 37.63
CA TYR A 538 -10.18 -9.15 38.24
C TYR A 538 -11.64 -8.94 38.66
N LEU A 539 -12.60 -9.24 37.78
CA LEU A 539 -14.02 -9.10 38.08
C LEU A 539 -14.46 -10.04 39.21
N CYS A 540 -13.90 -11.26 39.28
CA CYS A 540 -14.15 -12.19 40.38
C CYS A 540 -13.61 -11.65 41.72
N LYS A 541 -12.42 -11.03 41.73
CA LYS A 541 -11.79 -10.49 42.94
C LYS A 541 -12.51 -9.23 43.43
N ALA A 542 -12.79 -8.28 42.54
CA ALA A 542 -13.35 -6.97 42.88
C ALA A 542 -14.88 -7.02 43.10
N TYR A 543 -15.62 -7.74 42.24
CA TYR A 543 -17.08 -7.72 42.21
C TYR A 543 -17.73 -9.05 42.59
N GLN A 544 -16.94 -10.09 42.88
CA GLN A 544 -17.44 -11.39 43.34
C GLN A 544 -18.47 -12.02 42.38
N ILE A 545 -18.29 -11.84 41.06
CA ILE A 545 -19.23 -12.32 40.03
C ILE A 545 -19.45 -13.85 40.02
N HIS A 546 -18.51 -14.62 40.60
CA HIS A 546 -18.61 -16.06 40.78
C HIS A 546 -19.57 -16.48 41.91
N LYS A 547 -19.96 -15.54 42.79
CA LYS A 547 -20.93 -15.75 43.89
C LYS A 547 -22.28 -15.09 43.63
N THR A 548 -22.35 -14.24 42.61
CA THR A 548 -23.57 -13.51 42.24
C THR A 548 -24.49 -14.40 41.43
N LEU A 549 -25.71 -14.58 41.92
CA LEU A 549 -26.72 -15.45 41.32
C LEU A 549 -27.78 -14.65 40.57
N VAL A 550 -28.33 -15.25 39.50
CA VAL A 550 -29.45 -14.71 38.74
C VAL A 550 -30.62 -15.68 38.79
N ALA A 551 -31.80 -15.12 39.02
CA ALA A 551 -33.00 -15.83 39.43
C ALA A 551 -34.23 -15.36 38.65
N SER A 552 -35.24 -16.23 38.53
CA SER A 552 -36.56 -15.89 38.02
C SER A 552 -37.40 -15.14 39.06
N ASP A 553 -38.52 -14.55 38.64
CA ASP A 553 -39.42 -13.78 39.53
C ASP A 553 -40.01 -14.62 40.70
N GLU A 554 -39.94 -15.95 40.59
CA GLU A 554 -40.39 -16.90 41.63
C GLU A 554 -39.60 -16.78 42.95
N VAL A 555 -38.40 -16.20 42.90
CA VAL A 555 -37.51 -16.04 44.06
C VAL A 555 -38.02 -14.98 45.04
N GLU A 556 -38.81 -14.01 44.56
CA GLU A 556 -39.37 -12.93 45.39
C GLU A 556 -40.32 -13.47 46.48
N ASN A 557 -40.93 -14.65 46.27
CA ASN A 557 -41.81 -15.32 47.23
C ASN A 557 -41.04 -16.17 48.28
N HIS A 558 -39.74 -16.40 48.09
CA HIS A 558 -38.93 -17.30 48.91
C HIS A 558 -37.75 -16.61 49.62
N VAL A 559 -37.70 -15.28 49.61
CA VAL A 559 -36.59 -14.48 50.14
C VAL A 559 -36.27 -14.79 51.61
N GLU A 560 -37.27 -15.06 52.45
CA GLU A 560 -37.08 -15.38 53.88
C GLU A 560 -36.49 -16.77 54.14
N ARG A 561 -36.57 -17.69 53.17
CA ARG A 561 -36.14 -19.09 53.32
C ARG A 561 -34.78 -19.38 52.68
N LEU A 562 -34.12 -18.37 52.10
CA LEU A 562 -32.84 -18.52 51.42
C LEU A 562 -31.70 -18.84 52.41
N PRO A 563 -30.73 -19.69 52.01
CA PRO A 563 -29.52 -19.91 52.79
C PRO A 563 -28.75 -18.60 53.02
N ARG A 564 -28.25 -18.39 54.24
CA ARG A 564 -27.53 -17.16 54.67
C ARG A 564 -26.21 -16.91 53.92
N ASP A 565 -25.77 -17.85 53.10
CA ASP A 565 -24.55 -17.77 52.32
C ASP A 565 -24.71 -16.93 51.03
N ILE A 566 -25.96 -16.69 50.58
CA ILE A 566 -26.24 -15.88 49.39
C ILE A 566 -26.31 -14.40 49.79
N ARG A 567 -25.33 -13.60 49.38
CA ARG A 567 -25.23 -12.17 49.73
C ARG A 567 -25.81 -11.23 48.68
N LEU A 568 -25.78 -11.62 47.41
CA LEU A 568 -26.19 -10.79 46.28
C LEU A 568 -26.85 -11.66 45.21
N PHE A 569 -28.07 -11.31 44.81
CA PHE A 569 -28.75 -11.94 43.69
C PHE A 569 -29.63 -10.98 42.90
N PHE A 570 -29.95 -11.36 41.67
CA PHE A 570 -30.79 -10.60 40.74
C PHE A 570 -32.09 -11.35 40.45
N SER A 571 -33.21 -10.64 40.55
CA SER A 571 -34.51 -10.94 39.93
C SER A 571 -34.60 -10.22 38.57
N SER A 572 -35.64 -10.47 37.77
CA SER A 572 -35.77 -9.90 36.42
C SER A 572 -35.77 -8.37 36.42
N GLN A 573 -36.24 -7.74 37.50
CA GLN A 573 -36.35 -6.28 37.63
C GLN A 573 -35.61 -5.69 38.84
N ASN A 574 -35.28 -6.52 39.83
CA ASN A 574 -34.79 -6.06 41.14
C ASN A 574 -33.46 -6.73 41.50
N ARG A 575 -32.56 -5.94 42.09
CA ARG A 575 -31.31 -6.38 42.71
C ARG A 575 -31.51 -6.46 44.21
N PHE A 576 -31.22 -7.62 44.79
CA PHE A 576 -31.33 -7.88 46.22
C PHE A 576 -29.94 -8.07 46.84
N GLN A 577 -29.67 -7.32 47.91
CA GLN A 577 -28.46 -7.45 48.71
C GLN A 577 -28.84 -7.78 50.15
N ILE A 578 -28.32 -8.91 50.65
CA ILE A 578 -28.55 -9.34 52.03
C ILE A 578 -27.35 -8.89 52.87
N ILE A 579 -27.60 -8.00 53.83
CA ILE A 579 -26.62 -7.47 54.76
C ILE A 579 -26.86 -8.12 56.12
N VAL A 580 -25.88 -8.87 56.60
CA VAL A 580 -25.91 -9.43 57.96
C VAL A 580 -25.15 -8.47 58.87
N SER A 581 -25.83 -7.94 59.89
CA SER A 581 -25.22 -7.07 60.88
C SER A 581 -24.14 -7.81 61.67
N LYS A 582 -22.93 -7.25 61.72
CA LYS A 582 -21.81 -7.81 62.50
C LYS A 582 -22.08 -7.81 64.01
N TYR A 583 -23.00 -6.97 64.49
CA TYR A 583 -23.28 -6.79 65.92
C TYR A 583 -24.50 -7.58 66.41
N SER A 584 -25.56 -7.70 65.59
CA SER A 584 -26.81 -8.38 65.98
C SER A 584 -27.01 -9.74 65.29
N GLY A 585 -26.26 -10.05 64.24
CA GLY A 585 -26.46 -11.26 63.44
C GLY A 585 -27.77 -11.29 62.63
N GLU A 586 -28.55 -10.21 62.68
CA GLU A 586 -29.79 -10.05 61.91
C GLU A 586 -29.48 -9.76 60.44
N ALA A 587 -30.23 -10.40 59.55
CA ALA A 587 -30.13 -10.22 58.11
C ALA A 587 -31.18 -9.20 57.65
N SER A 588 -30.75 -8.11 57.03
CA SER A 588 -31.63 -7.15 56.36
C SER A 588 -31.44 -7.22 54.84
N SER A 589 -32.53 -7.18 54.09
CA SER A 589 -32.52 -7.19 52.63
C SER A 589 -32.72 -5.78 52.09
N VAL A 590 -31.78 -5.30 51.29
CA VAL A 590 -31.89 -4.05 50.53
C VAL A 590 -32.27 -4.38 49.09
N CYS A 591 -33.39 -3.84 48.63
CA CYS A 591 -33.88 -4.00 47.27
C CYS A 591 -33.66 -2.71 46.47
N SER A 592 -33.13 -2.85 45.26
CA SER A 592 -32.91 -1.75 44.32
C SER A 592 -33.34 -2.15 42.92
N ARG A 593 -33.94 -1.22 42.17
CA ARG A 593 -34.39 -1.49 40.80
C ARG A 593 -33.20 -1.52 39.83
N ILE A 594 -33.18 -2.48 38.91
CA ILE A 594 -32.13 -2.64 37.90
C ILE A 594 -32.30 -1.56 36.81
N SER A 595 -31.21 -0.88 36.44
CA SER A 595 -31.19 0.11 35.36
C SER A 595 -30.59 -0.48 34.10
N GLU A 596 -31.30 -0.42 32.97
CA GLU A 596 -30.78 -0.86 31.67
C GLU A 596 -29.96 0.29 31.06
N GLN A 597 -28.64 0.18 31.06
CA GLN A 597 -27.74 1.22 30.54
C GLN A 597 -27.31 0.93 29.09
N ASN A 598 -27.58 -0.28 28.59
CA ASN A 598 -27.26 -0.76 27.25
C ASN A 598 -25.83 -0.40 26.84
N LEU A 599 -24.86 -0.56 27.74
CA LEU A 599 -23.46 -0.28 27.50
C LEU A 599 -22.78 -1.46 26.79
N LEU A 600 -23.08 -2.69 27.21
CA LEU A 600 -22.51 -3.92 26.66
C LEU A 600 -23.33 -4.48 25.48
N CYS A 601 -24.61 -4.10 25.39
CA CYS A 601 -25.44 -4.37 24.22
C CYS A 601 -25.29 -3.24 23.19
N ALA A 602 -24.65 -3.55 22.06
CA ALA A 602 -25.04 -2.92 20.81
C ALA A 602 -26.19 -3.79 20.29
N ASP A 603 -27.37 -3.23 20.05
CA ASP A 603 -28.51 -3.98 19.52
C ASP A 603 -28.07 -4.66 18.22
N ILE A 604 -27.80 -5.96 18.31
CA ILE A 604 -27.69 -6.83 17.15
C ILE A 604 -29.11 -7.34 16.98
N ASP A 605 -29.79 -6.85 15.95
CA ASP A 605 -30.95 -7.56 15.43
C ASP A 605 -30.43 -8.87 14.84
N GLU A 606 -30.21 -9.89 15.67
CA GLU A 606 -29.85 -11.26 15.24
C GLU A 606 -30.86 -11.77 14.20
N THR A 607 -32.12 -11.37 14.36
CA THR A 607 -33.20 -11.61 13.40
C THR A 607 -32.92 -11.00 12.02
N GLN A 608 -32.33 -9.80 11.95
CA GLN A 608 -31.95 -9.18 10.68
C GLN A 608 -30.68 -9.81 10.10
N LEU A 609 -29.74 -10.23 10.94
CA LEU A 609 -28.50 -10.88 10.52
C LEU A 609 -28.80 -12.28 9.95
N ASP A 610 -29.67 -13.04 10.60
CA ASP A 610 -30.16 -14.34 10.11
C ASP A 610 -31.03 -14.18 8.86
N ALA A 611 -31.88 -13.15 8.78
CA ALA A 611 -32.63 -12.85 7.56
C ALA A 611 -31.71 -12.48 6.39
N LEU A 612 -30.64 -11.71 6.64
CA LEU A 612 -29.65 -11.34 5.61
C LEU A 612 -28.77 -12.52 5.21
N ASN A 613 -28.40 -13.39 6.14
CA ASN A 613 -27.65 -14.62 5.87
C ASN A 613 -28.51 -15.64 5.10
N GLY A 614 -29.78 -15.79 5.46
CA GLY A 614 -30.74 -16.61 4.72
C GLY A 614 -30.89 -16.11 3.28
N ARG A 615 -31.09 -14.79 3.11
CA ARG A 615 -31.18 -14.16 1.78
C ARG A 615 -29.88 -14.29 0.97
N LEU A 616 -28.70 -14.25 1.62
CA LEU A 616 -27.42 -14.49 0.96
C LEU A 616 -27.31 -15.94 0.48
N GLN A 617 -27.71 -16.91 1.31
CA GLN A 617 -27.71 -18.32 0.91
C GLN A 617 -28.67 -18.58 -0.26
N ASP A 618 -29.86 -17.97 -0.24
CA ASP A 618 -30.84 -18.11 -1.33
C ASP A 618 -30.30 -17.55 -2.65
N ILE A 619 -29.74 -16.32 -2.63
CA ILE A 619 -29.16 -15.69 -3.83
C ILE A 619 -27.90 -16.45 -4.30
N THR A 620 -27.13 -17.03 -3.39
CA THR A 620 -25.96 -17.85 -3.75
C THR A 620 -26.39 -19.15 -4.43
N ARG A 621 -27.44 -19.81 -3.91
CA ARG A 621 -28.02 -21.01 -4.53
C ARG A 621 -28.58 -20.72 -5.92
N THR A 622 -29.29 -19.60 -6.10
CA THR A 622 -29.82 -19.24 -7.42
C THR A 622 -28.70 -18.88 -8.41
N THR A 623 -27.68 -18.13 -7.98
CA THR A 623 -26.52 -17.83 -8.84
C THR A 623 -25.72 -19.08 -9.23
N ASP A 624 -25.58 -20.07 -8.33
CA ASP A 624 -24.90 -21.32 -8.66
C ASP A 624 -25.74 -22.22 -9.60
N GLN A 625 -27.08 -22.21 -9.46
CA GLN A 625 -27.98 -22.84 -10.44
C GLN A 625 -27.86 -22.19 -11.83
N LEU A 626 -27.82 -20.85 -11.89
CA LEU A 626 -27.64 -20.11 -13.14
C LEU A 626 -26.26 -20.39 -13.77
N LYS A 627 -25.19 -20.48 -12.98
CA LYS A 627 -23.86 -20.88 -13.47
C LYS A 627 -23.85 -22.31 -14.01
N ASN A 628 -24.51 -23.25 -13.36
CA ASN A 628 -24.63 -24.63 -13.86
C ASN A 628 -25.41 -24.68 -15.18
N ASN A 629 -26.49 -23.90 -15.30
CA ASN A 629 -27.25 -23.77 -16.54
C ASN A 629 -26.41 -23.14 -17.66
N ARG A 630 -25.62 -22.11 -17.35
CA ARG A 630 -24.65 -21.52 -18.27
C ARG A 630 -23.63 -22.55 -18.75
N ASN A 631 -23.02 -23.30 -17.84
CA ASN A 631 -22.03 -24.33 -18.19
C ASN A 631 -22.63 -25.42 -19.09
N ASN A 632 -23.88 -25.82 -18.84
CA ASN A 632 -24.59 -26.78 -19.68
C ASN A 632 -24.87 -26.23 -21.09
N ILE A 633 -25.23 -24.94 -21.20
CA ILE A 633 -25.42 -24.26 -22.49
C ILE A 633 -24.09 -24.13 -23.22
N GLU A 634 -23.02 -23.79 -22.51
CA GLU A 634 -21.67 -23.66 -23.07
C GLU A 634 -21.13 -24.99 -23.59
N ALA A 635 -21.39 -26.10 -22.88
CA ALA A 635 -21.09 -27.45 -23.37
C ALA A 635 -21.86 -27.79 -24.66
N LYS A 636 -23.16 -27.43 -24.74
CA LYS A 636 -23.97 -27.64 -25.95
C LYS A 636 -23.52 -26.76 -27.12
N ILE A 637 -23.13 -25.52 -26.86
CA ILE A 637 -22.56 -24.61 -27.87
C ILE A 637 -21.25 -25.20 -28.40
N ASN A 638 -20.38 -25.72 -27.54
CA ASN A 638 -19.13 -26.35 -27.95
C ASN A 638 -19.36 -27.61 -28.79
N GLN A 639 -20.32 -28.46 -28.41
CA GLN A 639 -20.70 -29.64 -29.19
C GLN A 639 -21.26 -29.27 -30.58
N CYS A 640 -22.13 -28.26 -30.66
CA CYS A 640 -22.65 -27.76 -31.94
C CYS A 640 -21.55 -27.11 -32.78
N ASN A 641 -20.61 -26.39 -32.17
CA ASN A 641 -19.45 -25.81 -32.87
C ASN A 641 -18.51 -26.89 -33.41
N GLU A 642 -18.28 -27.98 -32.68
CA GLU A 642 -17.51 -29.13 -33.19
C GLU A 642 -18.18 -29.78 -34.40
N GLN A 643 -19.51 -29.99 -34.34
CA GLN A 643 -20.28 -30.52 -35.48
C GLN A 643 -20.24 -29.57 -36.69
N VAL A 644 -20.41 -28.26 -36.46
CA VAL A 644 -20.27 -27.24 -37.51
C VAL A 644 -18.86 -27.21 -38.08
N ASN A 645 -17.82 -27.42 -37.27
CA ASN A 645 -16.44 -27.50 -37.74
C ASN A 645 -16.17 -28.75 -38.59
N VAL A 646 -16.77 -29.89 -38.25
CA VAL A 646 -16.69 -31.12 -39.06
C VAL A 646 -17.40 -30.93 -40.40
N ILE A 647 -18.62 -30.39 -40.40
CA ILE A 647 -19.38 -30.11 -41.62
C ILE A 647 -18.66 -29.03 -42.45
N ASN A 648 -18.09 -28.00 -41.82
CA ASN A 648 -17.29 -26.98 -42.50
C ASN A 648 -15.99 -27.55 -43.09
N LYS A 649 -15.36 -28.56 -42.49
CA LYS A 649 -14.19 -29.24 -43.09
C LYS A 649 -14.58 -30.05 -44.32
N MET A 650 -15.73 -30.72 -44.31
CA MET A 650 -16.25 -31.46 -45.47
C MET A 650 -16.70 -30.50 -46.57
N LYS A 651 -17.40 -29.43 -46.19
CA LYS A 651 -17.77 -28.32 -47.06
C LYS A 651 -16.54 -27.62 -47.62
N ALA A 652 -15.49 -27.31 -46.85
CA ALA A 652 -14.27 -26.68 -47.35
C ALA A 652 -13.49 -27.57 -48.33
N LYS A 653 -13.61 -28.90 -48.27
CA LYS A 653 -13.03 -29.79 -49.28
C LYS A 653 -13.85 -29.78 -50.58
N LEU A 654 -15.17 -29.79 -50.50
CA LEU A 654 -16.08 -29.71 -51.65
C LEU A 654 -16.09 -28.32 -52.28
N GLU A 655 -16.22 -27.28 -51.45
CA GLU A 655 -16.02 -25.89 -51.79
C GLU A 655 -14.60 -25.63 -52.25
N GLY A 656 -13.53 -26.24 -51.73
CA GLY A 656 -12.18 -26.03 -52.28
C GLY A 656 -12.08 -26.48 -53.75
N LYS A 657 -12.76 -27.58 -54.11
CA LYS A 657 -12.85 -28.05 -55.49
C LYS A 657 -13.81 -27.21 -56.34
N MET A 658 -14.90 -26.74 -55.74
CA MET A 658 -15.88 -25.88 -56.42
C MET A 658 -15.44 -24.41 -56.49
N LEU A 659 -14.65 -23.90 -55.56
CA LEU A 659 -14.00 -22.59 -55.47
C LEU A 659 -12.80 -22.61 -56.41
N ALA A 660 -12.01 -23.67 -56.54
CA ALA A 660 -11.04 -23.71 -57.64
C ALA A 660 -11.72 -23.49 -59.01
N ILE A 661 -12.86 -24.15 -59.27
CA ILE A 661 -13.57 -24.02 -60.56
C ILE A 661 -14.44 -22.76 -60.65
N ARG A 662 -15.07 -22.34 -59.54
CA ARG A 662 -15.96 -21.18 -59.46
C ARG A 662 -15.17 -19.91 -59.21
N ASP A 663 -14.09 -19.88 -58.44
CA ASP A 663 -13.14 -18.75 -58.35
C ASP A 663 -12.48 -18.51 -59.68
N ILE A 664 -12.12 -19.52 -60.49
CA ILE A 664 -11.64 -19.21 -61.84
C ILE A 664 -12.77 -18.59 -62.69
N LYS A 665 -14.03 -19.04 -62.53
CA LYS A 665 -15.22 -18.51 -63.26
C LYS A 665 -15.79 -17.19 -62.72
N ARG A 666 -15.57 -16.93 -61.44
CA ARG A 666 -16.09 -15.83 -60.63
C ARG A 666 -15.01 -14.80 -60.41
N ASN A 667 -13.72 -15.13 -60.41
CA ASN A 667 -12.64 -14.15 -60.57
C ASN A 667 -12.71 -13.53 -61.95
N VAL A 668 -13.06 -14.27 -63.00
CA VAL A 668 -13.32 -13.66 -64.32
C VAL A 668 -14.57 -12.77 -64.28
N LYS A 669 -15.71 -13.23 -63.74
CA LYS A 669 -16.94 -12.42 -63.63
C LYS A 669 -16.89 -11.27 -62.60
N ASP A 670 -16.19 -11.44 -61.48
CA ASP A 670 -16.01 -10.48 -60.39
C ASP A 670 -14.88 -9.50 -60.73
N GLN A 671 -13.89 -9.87 -61.55
CA GLN A 671 -12.97 -8.90 -62.14
C GLN A 671 -13.70 -8.09 -63.22
N GLU A 672 -14.53 -8.71 -64.07
CA GLU A 672 -15.37 -8.00 -65.05
C GLU A 672 -16.40 -7.07 -64.36
N GLN A 673 -17.03 -7.53 -63.27
CA GLN A 673 -17.95 -6.72 -62.46
C GLN A 673 -17.23 -5.73 -61.54
N LYS A 674 -16.03 -6.02 -61.01
CA LYS A 674 -15.21 -5.04 -60.26
C LYS A 674 -14.80 -3.91 -61.19
N ILE A 675 -14.32 -4.21 -62.38
CA ILE A 675 -13.96 -3.20 -63.38
C ILE A 675 -15.21 -2.38 -63.78
N ALA A 676 -16.37 -3.00 -63.93
CA ALA A 676 -17.62 -2.30 -64.26
C ALA A 676 -18.24 -1.51 -63.08
N ARG A 677 -17.99 -1.90 -61.82
CA ARG A 677 -18.41 -1.16 -60.60
C ARG A 677 -17.45 -0.02 -60.28
N LEU A 678 -16.15 -0.28 -60.35
CA LEU A 678 -15.09 0.72 -60.16
C LEU A 678 -15.14 1.83 -61.23
N LYS A 679 -15.69 1.56 -62.42
CA LYS A 679 -15.97 2.58 -63.46
C LYS A 679 -17.33 3.28 -63.33
N ARG A 680 -18.27 2.76 -62.52
CA ARG A 680 -19.60 3.39 -62.29
C ARG A 680 -19.63 4.30 -61.07
N ASP A 681 -18.82 3.99 -60.07
CA ASP A 681 -18.70 4.76 -58.83
C ASP A 681 -17.60 5.82 -58.96
N GLU A 682 -17.68 6.66 -59.98
CA GLU A 682 -16.82 7.85 -60.13
C GLU A 682 -17.27 8.86 -59.05
N ILE A 683 -16.51 8.92 -57.95
CA ILE A 683 -16.81 9.84 -56.85
C ILE A 683 -16.32 11.21 -57.25
N ASP A 684 -17.27 12.14 -57.39
CA ASP A 684 -17.02 13.52 -57.76
C ASP A 684 -16.27 14.27 -56.65
N ILE A 685 -14.97 14.52 -56.88
CA ILE A 685 -14.05 15.11 -55.89
C ILE A 685 -14.51 16.51 -55.48
N GLU A 686 -15.19 17.23 -56.37
CA GLU A 686 -15.61 18.61 -56.14
C GLU A 686 -16.68 18.69 -55.03
N GLN A 687 -17.67 17.79 -55.02
CA GLN A 687 -18.75 17.79 -54.03
C GLN A 687 -18.26 17.46 -52.61
N GLU A 688 -17.33 16.50 -52.47
CA GLU A 688 -16.80 16.13 -51.15
C GLU A 688 -15.82 17.17 -50.60
N THR A 689 -15.10 17.90 -51.47
CA THR A 689 -14.28 19.04 -51.01
C THR A 689 -15.13 20.23 -50.58
N GLU A 690 -16.31 20.44 -51.17
CA GLU A 690 -17.29 21.43 -50.71
C GLU A 690 -17.96 21.02 -49.40
N ASN A 691 -18.31 19.74 -49.22
CA ASN A 691 -18.82 19.21 -47.96
C ASN A 691 -17.80 19.35 -46.83
N PHE A 692 -16.52 19.09 -47.10
CA PHE A 692 -15.44 19.33 -46.13
C PHE A 692 -15.29 20.82 -45.80
N LYS A 693 -15.29 21.71 -46.80
CA LYS A 693 -15.21 23.16 -46.58
C LYS A 693 -16.39 23.70 -45.76
N THR A 694 -17.61 23.21 -46.01
CA THR A 694 -18.81 23.63 -45.27
C THR A 694 -18.78 23.14 -43.82
N ILE A 695 -18.38 21.89 -43.57
CA ILE A 695 -18.19 21.33 -42.22
C ILE A 695 -17.09 22.10 -41.48
N CYS A 696 -15.94 22.34 -42.09
CA CYS A 696 -14.85 23.12 -41.48
C CYS A 696 -15.31 24.54 -41.14
N ASN A 697 -16.01 25.22 -42.06
CA ASN A 697 -16.49 26.58 -41.81
C ASN A 697 -17.50 26.65 -40.67
N GLN A 698 -18.44 25.70 -40.58
CA GLN A 698 -19.39 25.62 -39.46
C GLN A 698 -18.70 25.32 -38.13
N THR A 699 -17.68 24.45 -38.15
CA THR A 699 -16.94 24.04 -36.94
C THR A 699 -16.03 25.16 -36.45
N ILE A 700 -15.37 25.90 -37.36
CA ILE A 700 -14.58 27.09 -37.04
C ILE A 700 -15.48 28.19 -36.45
N GLN A 701 -16.69 28.40 -37.00
CA GLN A 701 -17.63 29.37 -36.42
C GLN A 701 -18.06 29.00 -35.00
N LYS A 702 -18.30 27.71 -34.72
CA LYS A 702 -18.55 27.21 -33.36
C LYS A 702 -17.33 27.39 -32.47
N MET A 703 -16.13 27.09 -32.95
CA MET A 703 -14.89 27.25 -32.19
C MET A 703 -14.64 28.72 -31.79
N ILE A 704 -14.90 29.67 -32.70
CA ILE A 704 -14.80 31.10 -32.42
C ILE A 704 -15.84 31.56 -31.39
N SER A 705 -17.08 31.07 -31.46
CA SER A 705 -18.11 31.43 -30.48
C SER A 705 -17.83 30.84 -29.10
N THR A 706 -17.34 29.61 -29.03
CA THR A 706 -16.90 28.95 -27.78
C THR A 706 -15.68 29.65 -27.17
N GLN A 707 -14.68 30.02 -27.97
CA GLN A 707 -13.53 30.82 -27.50
C GLN A 707 -13.96 32.18 -26.95
N ARG A 708 -14.89 32.89 -27.61
CA ARG A 708 -15.44 34.14 -27.08
C ARG A 708 -16.19 33.95 -25.76
N CYS A 709 -16.89 32.84 -25.60
CA CYS A 709 -17.55 32.48 -24.34
C CYS A 709 -16.52 32.19 -23.23
N LYS A 710 -15.44 31.46 -23.56
CA LYS A 710 -14.33 31.18 -22.66
C LYS A 710 -13.66 32.44 -22.14
N VAL A 711 -13.36 33.42 -23.00
CA VAL A 711 -12.77 34.70 -22.59
C VAL A 711 -13.68 35.43 -21.58
N LYS A 712 -14.99 35.52 -21.84
CA LYS A 712 -15.95 36.13 -20.92
C LYS A 712 -16.03 35.40 -19.57
N CYS A 713 -16.08 34.06 -19.59
CA CYS A 713 -16.08 33.26 -18.37
C CYS A 713 -14.76 33.41 -17.60
N PHE A 714 -13.62 33.61 -18.28
CA PHE A 714 -12.33 33.90 -17.64
C PHE A 714 -12.33 35.26 -16.94
N GLU A 715 -12.90 36.30 -17.56
CA GLU A 715 -13.05 37.62 -16.94
C GLU A 715 -13.94 37.56 -15.68
N GLU A 716 -15.07 36.85 -15.76
CA GLU A 716 -15.96 36.63 -14.61
C GLU A 716 -15.30 35.79 -13.51
N TYR A 717 -14.48 34.81 -13.88
CA TYR A 717 -13.72 33.98 -12.95
C TYR A 717 -12.64 34.76 -12.21
N GLN A 718 -11.90 35.63 -12.90
CA GLN A 718 -10.92 36.53 -12.27
C GLN A 718 -11.59 37.48 -11.28
N ALA A 719 -12.69 38.13 -11.69
CA ALA A 719 -13.45 39.00 -10.79
C ALA A 719 -14.02 38.25 -9.56
N ALA A 720 -14.43 36.99 -9.72
CA ALA A 720 -14.91 36.16 -8.62
C ALA A 720 -13.76 35.71 -7.68
N LEU A 721 -12.57 35.44 -8.21
CA LEU A 721 -11.38 35.12 -7.42
C LEU A 721 -10.97 36.29 -6.52
N GLU A 722 -10.90 37.51 -7.06
CA GLU A 722 -10.58 38.72 -6.28
C GLU A 722 -11.60 38.93 -5.15
N LYS A 723 -12.90 38.78 -5.44
CA LYS A 723 -13.97 38.87 -4.43
C LYS A 723 -13.83 37.80 -3.35
N LYS A 724 -13.47 36.57 -3.72
CA LYS A 724 -13.24 35.47 -2.78
C LYS A 724 -12.04 35.75 -1.87
N GLU A 725 -10.93 36.23 -2.42
CA GLU A 725 -9.74 36.58 -1.64
C GLU A 725 -10.03 37.73 -0.68
N TYR A 726 -10.72 38.77 -1.15
CA TYR A 726 -11.17 39.88 -0.32
C TYR A 726 -12.10 39.41 0.81
N ALA A 727 -13.08 38.56 0.51
CA ALA A 727 -14.00 38.02 1.52
C ALA A 727 -13.28 37.16 2.57
N LYS A 728 -12.30 36.35 2.16
CA LYS A 728 -11.45 35.56 3.07
C LYS A 728 -10.57 36.44 3.96
N ALA A 729 -9.91 37.44 3.38
CA ALA A 729 -9.09 38.38 4.15
C ALA A 729 -9.94 39.12 5.19
N ARG A 730 -11.14 39.57 4.81
CA ARG A 730 -12.08 40.21 5.71
C ARG A 730 -12.53 39.27 6.83
N LEU A 731 -12.88 38.02 6.53
CA LEU A 731 -13.24 37.01 7.54
C LEU A 731 -12.10 36.76 8.53
N LEU A 732 -10.86 36.73 8.04
CA LEU A 732 -9.69 36.53 8.88
C LEU A 732 -9.47 37.69 9.87
N VAL A 733 -9.66 38.94 9.44
CA VAL A 733 -9.59 40.11 10.34
C VAL A 733 -10.68 40.03 11.42
N TYR A 734 -11.94 39.81 11.04
CA TYR A 734 -13.03 39.69 12.01
C TYR A 734 -12.88 38.46 12.92
N SER A 735 -12.24 37.38 12.46
CA SER A 735 -11.97 36.22 13.31
C SER A 735 -10.99 36.53 14.43
N LYS A 736 -10.00 37.40 14.19
CA LYS A 736 -9.08 37.87 15.23
C LYS A 736 -9.82 38.76 16.24
N GLU A 737 -10.62 39.70 15.75
CA GLU A 737 -11.45 40.56 16.60
C GLU A 737 -12.43 39.76 17.47
N THR A 738 -13.02 38.67 16.95
CA THR A 738 -13.87 37.80 17.78
C THR A 738 -13.10 37.11 18.89
N VAL A 739 -11.86 36.68 18.65
CA VAL A 739 -11.04 36.02 19.66
C VAL A 739 -10.63 37.02 20.74
N ASP A 740 -10.26 38.24 20.35
CA ASP A 740 -9.88 39.30 21.30
C ASP A 740 -11.06 39.66 22.22
N ILE A 741 -12.27 39.74 21.67
CA ILE A 741 -13.48 40.08 22.44
C ILE A 741 -13.98 38.89 23.27
N GLU A 742 -13.86 37.66 22.79
CA GLU A 742 -14.12 36.46 23.61
C GLU A 742 -13.14 36.36 24.79
N ASN A 743 -11.88 36.73 24.58
CA ASN A 743 -10.89 36.79 25.66
C ASN A 743 -11.26 37.89 26.67
N GLN A 744 -11.65 39.08 26.20
CA GLN A 744 -12.11 40.17 27.08
C GLN A 744 -13.41 39.82 27.83
N LEU A 745 -14.30 39.05 27.21
CA LEU A 745 -15.52 38.57 27.86
C LEU A 745 -15.20 37.54 28.93
N LYS A 746 -14.28 36.60 28.67
CA LYS A 746 -13.81 35.65 29.67
C LYS A 746 -13.13 36.35 30.84
N THR A 747 -12.27 37.34 30.59
CA THR A 747 -11.65 38.12 31.68
C THR A 747 -12.70 38.85 32.51
N ALA A 748 -13.70 39.48 31.89
CA ALA A 748 -14.79 40.15 32.60
C ALA A 748 -15.70 39.17 33.36
N GLU A 749 -15.94 37.97 32.81
CA GLU A 749 -16.71 36.91 33.47
C GLU A 749 -15.97 36.35 34.69
N ASP A 750 -14.66 36.17 34.58
CA ASP A 750 -13.79 35.71 35.66
C ASP A 750 -13.66 36.78 36.74
N GLU A 751 -13.55 38.06 36.38
CA GLU A 751 -13.60 39.19 37.33
C GLU A 751 -14.93 39.24 38.08
N TYR A 752 -16.05 39.09 37.39
CA TYR A 752 -17.37 39.05 38.03
C TYR A 752 -17.52 37.82 38.95
N LYS A 753 -17.11 36.62 38.50
CA LYS A 753 -17.16 35.40 39.31
C LYS A 753 -16.25 35.49 40.53
N THR A 754 -15.05 36.05 40.38
CA THR A 754 -14.12 36.22 41.49
C THR A 754 -14.64 37.25 42.49
N ALA A 755 -15.22 38.37 42.04
CA ALA A 755 -15.88 39.33 42.91
C ALA A 755 -17.06 38.70 43.67
N LYS A 756 -17.91 37.93 42.99
CA LYS A 756 -19.06 37.23 43.60
C LYS A 756 -18.63 36.16 44.61
N GLN A 757 -17.64 35.34 44.25
CA GLN A 757 -17.08 34.34 45.15
C GLN A 757 -16.36 34.97 46.34
N ARG A 758 -15.68 36.11 46.16
CA ARG A 758 -15.08 36.88 47.27
C ARG A 758 -16.17 37.33 48.22
N TYR A 759 -17.28 37.87 47.72
CA TYR A 759 -18.42 38.27 48.55
C TYR A 759 -19.03 37.08 49.32
N GLU A 760 -19.31 35.96 48.66
CA GLU A 760 -19.85 34.75 49.32
C GLU A 760 -18.88 34.11 50.33
N LYS A 761 -17.57 34.16 50.05
CA LYS A 761 -16.52 33.69 50.98
C LYS A 761 -16.42 34.61 52.19
N LEU A 762 -16.41 35.93 51.99
CA LEU A 762 -16.39 36.92 53.07
C LEU A 762 -17.57 36.75 54.03
N GLN A 763 -18.75 36.47 53.48
CA GLN A 763 -19.96 36.20 54.26
C GLN A 763 -19.84 34.93 55.13
N LYS A 764 -19.21 33.87 54.62
CA LYS A 764 -18.96 32.63 55.38
C LYS A 764 -17.85 32.82 56.42
N THR A 765 -16.79 33.55 56.09
CA THR A 765 -15.68 33.78 57.01
C THR A 765 -16.09 34.63 58.21
N GLU A 766 -17.02 35.58 58.07
CA GLU A 766 -17.56 36.33 59.21
C GLU A 766 -18.19 35.39 60.24
N GLN A 767 -19.02 34.44 59.79
CA GLN A 767 -19.66 33.45 60.65
C GLN A 767 -18.66 32.51 61.31
N GLU A 768 -17.57 32.15 60.61
CA GLU A 768 -16.51 31.31 61.16
C GLU A 768 -15.58 32.03 62.14
N VAL A 769 -15.26 33.31 61.91
CA VAL A 769 -14.37 34.10 62.77
C VAL A 769 -15.03 34.32 64.14
N VAL A 770 -16.35 34.54 64.16
CA VAL A 770 -17.13 34.58 65.39
C VAL A 770 -17.05 33.26 66.18
N ALA A 771 -17.03 32.12 65.49
CA ALA A 771 -16.88 30.81 66.14
C ALA A 771 -15.44 30.53 66.61
N LYS A 772 -14.42 30.95 65.84
CA LYS A 772 -12.99 30.76 66.14
C LYS A 772 -12.51 31.57 67.33
N ARG A 773 -13.05 32.78 67.53
CA ARG A 773 -12.78 33.60 68.72
C ARG A 773 -13.02 32.79 70.01
N ASN A 774 -14.18 32.15 70.09
CA ASN A 774 -14.61 31.43 71.29
C ASN A 774 -13.79 30.13 71.52
N ALA A 775 -13.23 29.55 70.46
CA ALA A 775 -12.41 28.35 70.53
C ALA A 775 -10.96 28.64 70.98
N LYS A 776 -10.30 29.66 70.41
CA LYS A 776 -8.88 29.94 70.72
C LYS A 776 -8.64 30.41 72.15
N GLU A 777 -9.61 31.09 72.76
CA GLU A 777 -9.56 31.45 74.19
C GLU A 777 -9.37 30.21 75.08
N SER A 778 -10.05 29.11 74.74
CA SER A 778 -9.96 27.85 75.49
C SER A 778 -8.65 27.08 75.27
N GLU A 779 -8.01 27.25 74.11
CA GLU A 779 -6.86 26.48 73.66
C GLU A 779 -5.52 27.07 74.14
N ALA A 780 -5.44 28.41 74.20
CA ALA A 780 -4.27 29.12 74.73
C ALA A 780 -4.04 28.86 76.23
N LEU A 781 -5.11 28.64 77.00
CA LEU A 781 -5.07 28.28 78.42
C LEU A 781 -4.52 26.85 78.67
N ALA A 782 -4.78 25.92 77.75
CA ALA A 782 -4.37 24.53 77.87
C ALA A 782 -2.87 24.31 77.55
N SER A 783 -2.33 25.02 76.57
CA SER A 783 -0.95 24.84 76.08
C SER A 783 0.14 25.44 77.00
N CYS A 784 -0.25 26.26 77.99
CA CYS A 784 0.67 26.93 78.91
C CYS A 784 0.55 26.42 80.37
N ASN A 785 0.23 25.14 80.57
CA ASN A 785 0.09 24.50 81.89
C ASN A 785 -0.81 25.30 82.86
N GLY A 786 -1.94 25.82 82.36
CA GLY A 786 -3.00 26.42 83.19
C GLY A 786 -2.65 27.73 83.91
N LYS A 787 -1.65 28.48 83.45
CA LYS A 787 -1.27 29.78 84.05
C LYS A 787 -1.22 30.90 83.02
N HIS A 788 -1.79 32.04 83.41
CA HIS A 788 -1.93 33.24 82.59
C HIS A 788 -0.58 33.95 82.39
N ARG A 789 -0.46 34.76 81.31
CA ARG A 789 0.73 35.55 80.90
C ARG A 789 1.40 36.41 81.99
N ASN A 790 0.79 36.58 83.16
CA ASN A 790 1.27 37.44 84.25
C ASN A 790 1.95 36.69 85.43
N ASP A 791 2.21 35.39 85.33
CA ASP A 791 2.74 34.59 86.45
C ASP A 791 4.29 34.45 86.46
N ARG A 792 4.94 34.62 87.62
CA ARG A 792 6.41 34.80 87.77
C ARG A 792 7.32 33.59 87.47
N LYS A 793 6.80 32.42 87.09
CA LYS A 793 7.58 31.20 86.79
C LYS A 793 7.28 30.63 85.38
N PHE A 794 7.57 31.42 84.34
CA PHE A 794 7.42 30.99 82.93
C PHE A 794 8.77 30.50 82.33
N PRO A 795 8.86 29.30 81.72
CA PRO A 795 10.15 28.69 81.32
C PRO A 795 10.86 29.26 80.08
N PHE A 796 10.17 29.92 79.14
CA PHE A 796 10.74 30.32 77.83
C PHE A 796 11.10 31.81 77.72
N ARG A 797 11.54 32.42 78.82
CA ARG A 797 11.64 33.89 78.95
C ARG A 797 12.70 34.55 78.05
N GLU A 798 13.83 33.90 77.80
CA GLU A 798 14.93 34.45 76.98
C GLU A 798 14.64 34.33 75.47
N GLN A 799 14.05 33.22 75.02
CA GLN A 799 13.68 33.00 73.60
C GLN A 799 12.43 33.80 73.17
N PHE A 800 11.55 34.17 74.11
CA PHE A 800 10.42 35.07 73.84
C PHE A 800 10.84 36.54 73.73
N ALA A 801 11.99 36.92 74.32
CA ALA A 801 12.48 38.30 74.35
C ALA A 801 13.24 38.71 73.08
N GLU A 802 13.78 37.75 72.30
CA GLU A 802 14.38 38.01 70.98
C GLU A 802 13.33 38.14 69.86
N LEU A 803 12.08 37.72 70.10
CA LEU A 803 10.99 37.74 69.12
C LEU A 803 10.06 38.95 69.34
N PRO A 804 9.48 39.56 68.28
CA PRO A 804 8.65 40.76 68.38
C PRO A 804 7.43 40.60 69.31
N ASP A 805 6.97 41.69 69.93
CA ASP A 805 5.83 41.72 70.86
C ASP A 805 4.49 42.10 70.20
N ASN A 806 4.50 42.50 68.92
CA ASN A 806 3.30 42.68 68.09
C ASN A 806 2.90 41.36 67.41
N LEU A 807 1.61 41.11 67.33
CA LEU A 807 1.01 39.91 66.77
C LEU A 807 1.19 39.89 65.26
N GLU A 808 0.87 40.97 64.55
CA GLU A 808 1.23 41.16 63.15
C GLU A 808 2.73 40.96 62.87
N GLU A 809 3.67 41.54 63.64
CA GLU A 809 5.10 41.37 63.32
C GLU A 809 5.62 39.96 63.66
N LEU A 810 5.06 39.31 64.69
CA LEU A 810 5.41 37.95 65.08
C LEU A 810 4.75 36.92 64.18
N GLU A 811 3.51 37.15 63.78
CA GLU A 811 2.80 36.38 62.76
C GLU A 811 3.39 36.61 61.40
N GLU A 812 3.77 37.81 61.01
CA GLU A 812 4.50 38.07 59.78
C GLU A 812 5.83 37.36 59.84
N HIS A 813 6.57 37.42 60.95
CA HIS A 813 7.82 36.67 61.03
C HIS A 813 7.58 35.15 60.99
N LEU A 814 6.52 34.64 61.63
CA LEU A 814 6.21 33.20 61.64
C LEU A 814 5.56 32.71 60.37
N VAL A 815 4.72 33.51 59.74
CA VAL A 815 4.07 33.25 58.45
C VAL A 815 5.11 33.48 57.37
N GLU A 816 6.02 34.42 57.45
CA GLU A 816 7.14 34.58 56.52
C GLU A 816 8.08 33.37 56.61
N MET A 817 8.44 32.92 57.83
CA MET A 817 9.23 31.71 58.01
C MET A 817 8.45 30.45 57.61
N ASN A 818 7.17 30.32 57.99
CA ASN A 818 6.33 29.15 57.72
C ASN A 818 5.81 29.11 56.27
N THR A 819 5.61 30.24 55.60
CA THR A 819 5.39 30.29 54.15
C THR A 819 6.68 30.05 53.40
N ARG A 820 7.84 30.55 53.86
CA ARG A 820 9.13 30.18 53.25
C ARG A 820 9.41 28.68 53.39
N ALA A 821 9.09 28.08 54.53
CA ALA A 821 9.21 26.64 54.73
C ALA A 821 8.14 25.84 53.96
N ASP A 822 6.86 26.22 54.04
CA ASP A 822 5.74 25.52 53.41
C ASP A 822 5.72 25.66 51.88
N CYS A 823 6.15 26.80 51.32
CA CYS A 823 6.41 26.94 49.88
C CYS A 823 7.58 26.06 49.42
N MET A 824 8.40 25.56 50.34
CA MET A 824 9.49 24.61 50.07
C MET A 824 9.10 23.15 50.43
N ASN A 825 7.97 22.92 51.14
CA ASN A 825 6.94 21.88 50.92
C ASN A 825 7.26 20.65 50.04
N GLU A 826 7.38 20.89 48.74
CA GLU A 826 6.92 19.92 47.73
C GLU A 826 7.98 18.94 47.22
N TYR A 827 9.24 19.07 47.62
CA TYR A 827 10.34 18.52 46.82
C TYR A 827 10.95 17.19 47.30
N GLN A 828 10.35 16.52 48.28
CA GLN A 828 10.93 15.29 48.84
C GLN A 828 10.75 14.07 47.93
N ALA A 829 9.63 14.01 47.20
CA ALA A 829 9.42 13.05 46.10
C ALA A 829 10.30 13.40 44.88
N ASP A 830 10.56 14.69 44.66
CA ASP A 830 11.39 15.15 43.54
C ASP A 830 12.86 14.81 43.72
N ILE A 831 13.37 14.71 44.94
CA ILE A 831 14.75 14.24 45.21
C ILE A 831 14.91 12.77 44.80
N THR A 832 13.92 11.91 45.05
CA THR A 832 13.95 10.51 44.61
C THR A 832 13.79 10.39 43.10
N ASN A 833 12.89 11.17 42.51
CA ASN A 833 12.68 11.21 41.05
C ASN A 833 13.93 11.73 40.33
N TYR A 834 14.60 12.76 40.87
CA TYR A 834 15.84 13.32 40.35
C TYR A 834 16.97 12.28 40.32
N LYS A 835 17.11 11.47 41.38
CA LYS A 835 18.10 10.37 41.41
C LYS A 835 17.81 9.30 40.37
N GLN A 836 16.53 8.95 40.18
CA GLN A 836 16.12 7.97 39.16
C GLN A 836 16.33 8.53 37.75
N GLN A 837 16.01 9.80 37.52
CA GLN A 837 16.21 10.47 36.23
C GLN A 837 17.70 10.62 35.87
N LEU A 838 18.58 10.85 36.85
CA LEU A 838 20.02 10.83 36.62
C LEU A 838 20.51 9.44 36.17
N GLN A 839 19.99 8.38 36.78
CA GLN A 839 20.32 7.01 36.37
C GLN A 839 19.80 6.69 34.97
N GLU A 840 18.60 7.17 34.62
CA GLU A 840 18.02 7.01 33.27
C GLU A 840 18.81 7.80 32.22
N ILE A 841 19.25 9.02 32.53
CA ILE A 841 20.11 9.84 31.66
C ILE A 841 21.45 9.14 31.43
N ASP A 842 22.08 8.61 32.48
CA ASP A 842 23.34 7.88 32.36
C ASP A 842 23.18 6.58 31.54
N HIS A 843 22.06 5.87 31.73
CA HIS A 843 21.73 4.69 30.94
C HIS A 843 21.50 5.03 29.46
N LEU A 844 20.72 6.07 29.16
CA LEU A 844 20.47 6.54 27.80
C LEU A 844 21.76 7.03 27.12
N ARG A 845 22.64 7.73 27.84
CA ARG A 845 23.96 8.13 27.34
C ARG A 845 24.81 6.92 26.97
N ARG A 846 24.79 5.85 27.76
CA ARG A 846 25.49 4.59 27.42
C ARG A 846 24.93 3.95 26.16
N ILE A 847 23.61 3.89 26.02
CA ILE A 847 22.94 3.35 24.82
C ILE A 847 23.26 4.19 23.57
N ILE A 848 23.21 5.52 23.69
CA ILE A 848 23.56 6.41 22.58
C ILE A 848 25.03 6.21 22.20
N ASN A 849 25.94 6.14 23.17
CA ASN A 849 27.35 5.89 22.89
C ASN A 849 27.57 4.53 22.21
N SER A 850 26.94 3.45 22.70
CA SER A 850 27.06 2.14 22.06
C SER A 850 26.47 2.16 20.64
N ALA A 851 25.28 2.74 20.46
CA ALA A 851 24.64 2.84 19.16
C ALA A 851 25.44 3.73 18.17
N GLN A 852 26.07 4.82 18.65
CA GLN A 852 26.98 5.65 17.85
C GLN A 852 28.23 4.87 17.44
N THR A 853 28.79 4.06 18.34
CA THR A 853 29.93 3.20 17.99
C THR A 853 29.54 2.16 16.96
N ASP A 854 28.35 1.55 17.07
CA ASP A 854 27.88 0.55 16.11
C ASP A 854 27.53 1.19 14.75
N GLN A 855 26.95 2.39 14.75
CA GLN A 855 26.70 3.14 13.52
C GLN A 855 28.01 3.56 12.82
N SER A 856 29.05 3.87 13.61
CA SER A 856 30.39 4.19 13.09
C SER A 856 31.09 2.95 12.52
N LYS A 857 30.98 1.79 13.19
CA LYS A 857 31.46 0.50 12.66
C LYS A 857 30.76 0.15 11.35
N LEU A 858 29.44 0.24 11.31
CA LEU A 858 28.64 0.00 10.11
C LEU A 858 29.05 0.95 8.97
N SER A 859 29.29 2.23 9.25
CA SER A 859 29.81 3.17 8.24
C SER A 859 31.16 2.69 7.71
N SER A 860 32.09 2.34 8.61
CA SER A 860 33.42 1.86 8.22
C SER A 860 33.36 0.58 7.38
N ASP A 861 32.41 -0.32 7.66
CA ASP A 861 32.26 -1.57 6.90
C ASP A 861 31.60 -1.34 5.54
N ILE A 862 30.65 -0.39 5.45
CA ILE A 862 30.10 0.08 4.18
C ILE A 862 31.22 0.71 3.33
N ASP A 863 32.03 1.58 3.91
CA ASP A 863 33.12 2.27 3.21
C ASP A 863 34.17 1.27 2.70
N LYS A 864 34.59 0.29 3.51
CA LYS A 864 35.51 -0.78 3.07
C LYS A 864 34.98 -1.57 1.88
N ILE A 865 33.70 -1.97 1.91
CA ILE A 865 33.12 -2.76 0.81
C ILE A 865 32.91 -1.87 -0.42
N HIS A 866 32.54 -0.60 -0.22
CA HIS A 866 32.39 0.38 -1.30
C HIS A 866 33.71 0.65 -2.01
N GLU A 867 34.81 0.83 -1.27
CA GLU A 867 36.16 1.03 -1.81
C GLU A 867 36.67 -0.16 -2.65
N ILE A 868 36.11 -1.36 -2.43
CA ILE A 868 36.41 -2.53 -3.25
C ILE A 868 35.50 -2.57 -4.49
N TRP A 869 34.19 -2.44 -4.29
CA TRP A 869 33.19 -2.63 -5.34
C TRP A 869 33.13 -1.47 -6.34
N TYR A 870 33.13 -0.23 -5.87
CA TYR A 870 32.93 0.97 -6.70
C TYR A 870 34.03 1.16 -7.75
N PRO A 871 35.33 1.15 -7.41
CA PRO A 871 36.39 1.30 -8.42
C PRO A 871 36.42 0.10 -9.38
N TYR A 872 36.21 -1.14 -8.89
CA TYR A 872 36.12 -2.32 -9.74
C TYR A 872 35.02 -2.17 -10.80
N PHE A 873 33.81 -1.78 -10.39
CA PHE A 873 32.69 -1.66 -11.29
C PHE A 873 32.81 -0.43 -12.20
N THR A 874 33.33 0.69 -11.70
CA THR A 874 33.58 1.92 -12.48
C THR A 874 34.61 1.67 -13.58
N GLU A 875 35.67 0.91 -13.31
CA GLU A 875 36.64 0.53 -14.33
C GLU A 875 35.99 -0.31 -15.45
N LYS A 876 35.11 -1.25 -15.09
CA LYS A 876 34.36 -2.04 -16.07
C LYS A 876 33.44 -1.17 -16.91
N ILE A 877 32.67 -0.25 -16.30
CA ILE A 877 31.82 0.69 -17.04
C ILE A 877 32.64 1.59 -17.95
N LYS A 878 33.80 2.07 -17.49
CA LYS A 878 34.68 2.89 -18.32
C LYS A 878 35.11 2.12 -19.58
N ARG A 879 35.48 0.85 -19.45
CA ARG A 879 35.80 -0.02 -20.60
C ARG A 879 34.58 -0.27 -21.50
N ILE A 880 33.38 -0.43 -20.93
CA ILE A 880 32.13 -0.53 -21.69
C ILE A 880 31.91 0.77 -22.49
N ASN A 881 32.07 1.92 -21.85
CA ASN A 881 31.86 3.23 -22.46
C ASN A 881 32.87 3.48 -23.60
N GLU A 882 34.16 3.21 -23.38
CA GLU A 882 35.19 3.34 -24.41
C GLU A 882 34.90 2.42 -25.62
N SER A 883 34.48 1.18 -25.37
CA SER A 883 34.11 0.23 -26.42
C SER A 883 32.83 0.68 -27.16
N PHE A 884 31.84 1.20 -26.42
CA PHE A 884 30.57 1.66 -26.96
C PHE A 884 30.75 2.89 -27.84
N ALA A 885 31.49 3.87 -27.33
CA ALA A 885 31.86 5.07 -28.06
C ALA A 885 32.62 4.73 -29.35
N LYS A 886 33.55 3.76 -29.30
CA LYS A 886 34.29 3.28 -30.48
C LYS A 886 33.37 2.60 -31.51
N PHE A 887 32.39 1.81 -31.07
CA PHE A 887 31.44 1.17 -32.00
C PHE A 887 30.45 2.17 -32.58
N MET A 888 29.97 3.13 -31.79
CA MET A 888 29.13 4.23 -32.26
C MET A 888 29.88 5.13 -33.26
N SER A 889 31.14 5.47 -32.99
CA SER A 889 31.94 6.31 -33.90
C SER A 889 32.19 5.64 -35.25
N ARG A 890 32.36 4.31 -35.28
CA ARG A 890 32.45 3.53 -36.53
C ARG A 890 31.17 3.58 -37.36
N LEU A 891 30.04 3.86 -36.73
CA LEU A 891 28.75 4.04 -37.39
C LEU A 891 28.45 5.48 -37.78
N GLU A 892 29.35 6.42 -37.49
CA GLU A 892 29.17 7.88 -37.64
C GLU A 892 28.20 8.48 -36.62
N TYR A 893 28.00 7.81 -35.48
CA TYR A 893 27.17 8.25 -34.36
C TYR A 893 28.01 8.51 -33.11
N ALA A 894 27.46 9.23 -32.15
CA ALA A 894 28.07 9.37 -30.82
C ALA A 894 27.19 8.68 -29.77
N GLY A 895 27.83 8.07 -28.77
CA GLY A 895 27.12 7.45 -27.67
C GLY A 895 28.01 7.28 -26.46
N GLU A 896 27.38 7.39 -25.28
CA GLU A 896 28.03 7.30 -23.98
C GLU A 896 27.23 6.40 -23.05
N VAL A 897 27.92 5.66 -22.20
CA VAL A 897 27.32 4.83 -21.15
C VAL A 897 27.81 5.34 -19.80
N ASN A 898 26.89 5.82 -18.98
CA ASN A 898 27.20 6.42 -17.69
C ASN A 898 26.50 5.69 -16.54
N LEU A 899 27.14 5.71 -15.36
CA LEU A 899 26.57 5.21 -14.11
C LEU A 899 25.81 6.35 -13.41
N THR A 900 24.49 6.28 -13.41
CA THR A 900 23.63 7.24 -12.72
C THR A 900 23.42 6.83 -11.27
N HIS A 901 23.52 7.79 -10.35
CA HIS A 901 23.24 7.61 -8.93
C HIS A 901 22.88 8.97 -8.32
N THR A 902 21.95 9.00 -7.36
CA THR A 902 21.51 10.25 -6.70
C THR A 902 22.47 10.68 -5.58
N ALA A 903 23.06 9.70 -4.90
CA ALA A 903 24.09 9.89 -3.88
C ALA A 903 25.05 8.68 -3.88
N PRO A 904 26.34 8.87 -3.55
CA PRO A 904 27.35 7.80 -3.59
C PRO A 904 27.07 6.62 -2.66
N ASN A 905 26.28 6.84 -1.60
CA ASN A 905 25.95 5.80 -0.63
C ASN A 905 24.50 5.29 -0.75
N ASP A 906 23.80 5.63 -1.85
CA ASP A 906 22.41 5.23 -2.08
C ASP A 906 22.31 4.18 -3.19
N TYR A 907 22.72 2.95 -2.84
CA TYR A 907 22.85 1.79 -3.74
C TYR A 907 21.56 1.35 -4.42
N ASP A 908 20.40 1.75 -3.91
CA ASP A 908 19.12 1.47 -4.55
C ASP A 908 18.88 2.35 -5.77
N THR A 909 19.51 3.54 -5.82
CA THR A 909 19.36 4.49 -6.92
C THR A 909 20.39 4.32 -8.03
N TYR A 910 21.34 3.39 -7.88
CA TYR A 910 22.34 3.11 -8.90
C TYR A 910 21.67 2.53 -10.14
N GLY A 911 22.03 3.05 -11.31
CA GLY A 911 21.52 2.62 -12.60
C GLY A 911 22.51 2.89 -13.73
N ILE A 912 22.35 2.17 -14.85
CA ILE A 912 23.11 2.43 -16.08
C ILE A 912 22.22 3.23 -17.03
N GLN A 913 22.75 4.33 -17.57
CA GLN A 913 22.08 5.14 -18.58
C GLN A 913 22.91 5.16 -19.87
N ILE A 914 22.25 4.81 -20.98
CA ILE A 914 22.83 4.86 -22.33
C ILE A 914 22.36 6.16 -22.98
N LEU A 915 23.31 7.01 -23.33
CA LEU A 915 23.13 8.27 -24.04
C LEU A 915 23.55 8.08 -25.50
N VAL A 916 22.76 8.56 -26.45
CA VAL A 916 23.03 8.40 -27.88
C VAL A 916 22.71 9.67 -28.66
N GLN A 917 23.42 9.85 -29.76
CA GLN A 917 23.27 10.97 -30.69
C GLN A 917 23.44 10.45 -32.13
N TYR A 918 22.34 10.43 -32.88
CA TYR A 918 22.31 9.95 -34.28
C TYR A 918 22.50 11.06 -35.32
N ARG A 919 22.45 12.34 -34.91
CA ARG A 919 22.57 13.51 -35.79
C ARG A 919 23.56 14.52 -35.23
N ASN A 920 24.42 15.07 -36.07
CA ASN A 920 25.48 16.02 -35.66
C ASN A 920 24.94 17.29 -34.98
N ASN A 921 23.69 17.69 -35.25
CA ASN A 921 23.05 18.88 -34.67
C ASN A 921 22.15 18.59 -33.44
N ALA A 922 22.04 17.34 -32.99
CA ALA A 922 21.24 16.95 -31.83
C ALA A 922 22.10 16.83 -30.57
N LYS A 923 21.54 17.07 -29.38
CA LYS A 923 22.24 16.82 -28.12
C LYS A 923 22.23 15.31 -27.79
N LEU A 924 23.21 14.84 -27.03
CA LEU A 924 23.19 13.50 -26.43
C LEU A 924 21.95 13.34 -25.57
N GLN A 925 21.13 12.33 -25.86
CA GLN A 925 19.87 12.07 -25.17
C GLN A 925 19.85 10.64 -24.64
N ALA A 926 19.20 10.46 -23.50
CA ALA A 926 18.95 9.13 -22.94
C ALA A 926 18.10 8.30 -23.91
N LEU A 927 18.42 7.01 -24.00
CA LEU A 927 17.63 6.06 -24.76
C LEU A 927 16.23 5.93 -24.16
N ASP A 928 15.24 6.59 -24.78
CA ASP A 928 13.85 6.60 -24.34
C ASP A 928 12.91 6.22 -25.50
N ARG A 929 11.81 5.53 -25.17
CA ARG A 929 10.83 4.99 -26.13
C ARG A 929 10.06 6.08 -26.87
N PHE A 930 9.93 7.27 -26.28
CA PHE A 930 9.14 8.37 -26.83
C PHE A 930 9.90 9.25 -27.83
N ILE A 931 11.24 9.24 -27.79
CA ILE A 931 12.07 10.23 -28.49
C ILE A 931 12.75 9.61 -29.73
N GLN A 932 13.08 8.32 -29.70
CA GLN A 932 13.89 7.67 -30.72
C GLN A 932 13.07 6.68 -31.57
N SER A 933 13.42 6.56 -32.86
CA SER A 933 12.78 5.59 -33.74
C SER A 933 13.04 4.14 -33.28
N GLY A 934 12.19 3.20 -33.71
CA GLY A 934 12.39 1.77 -33.40
C GLY A 934 13.73 1.23 -33.93
N GLY A 935 14.14 1.66 -35.13
CA GLY A 935 15.39 1.23 -35.76
C GLY A 935 16.64 1.79 -35.09
N GLU A 936 16.65 3.09 -34.72
CA GLU A 936 17.76 3.70 -33.99
C GLU A 936 17.97 3.02 -32.62
N ARG A 937 16.89 2.76 -31.88
CA ARG A 937 16.98 2.05 -30.59
C ARG A 937 17.56 0.64 -30.74
N ALA A 938 17.13 -0.10 -31.77
CA ALA A 938 17.67 -1.42 -32.04
C ALA A 938 19.19 -1.36 -32.29
N VAL A 939 19.68 -0.33 -33.00
CA VAL A 939 21.12 -0.15 -33.26
C VAL A 939 21.88 0.09 -31.97
N ALA A 940 21.45 1.02 -31.11
CA ALA A 940 22.13 1.26 -29.83
C ALA A 940 22.14 0.05 -28.90
N ILE A 941 21.03 -0.69 -28.80
CA ILE A 941 20.94 -1.89 -27.97
C ILE A 941 21.84 -3.00 -28.54
N ALA A 942 21.86 -3.18 -29.86
CA ALA A 942 22.75 -4.15 -30.50
C ALA A 942 24.22 -3.85 -30.20
N LEU A 943 24.64 -2.59 -30.33
CA LEU A 943 26.02 -2.18 -30.05
C LEU A 943 26.36 -2.29 -28.57
N TYR A 944 25.43 -1.94 -27.68
CA TYR A 944 25.61 -2.11 -26.24
C TYR A 944 25.75 -3.59 -25.87
N SER A 945 24.92 -4.46 -26.42
CA SER A 945 25.09 -5.92 -26.27
C SER A 945 26.45 -6.38 -26.79
N MET A 946 26.94 -5.84 -27.91
CA MET A 946 28.27 -6.16 -28.44
C MET A 946 29.41 -5.70 -27.52
N THR A 947 29.29 -4.57 -26.82
CA THR A 947 30.32 -4.17 -25.83
C THR A 947 30.31 -5.03 -24.58
N LEU A 948 29.14 -5.45 -24.13
CA LEU A 948 29.04 -6.44 -23.06
C LEU A 948 29.66 -7.78 -23.49
N GLN A 949 29.51 -8.14 -24.77
CA GLN A 949 30.11 -9.35 -25.33
C GLN A 949 31.65 -9.26 -25.41
N SER A 950 32.25 -8.12 -25.74
CA SER A 950 33.71 -8.03 -25.79
C SER A 950 34.38 -8.17 -24.40
N LEU A 951 33.65 -7.86 -23.33
CA LEU A 951 34.15 -7.94 -21.95
C LEU A 951 33.86 -9.27 -21.25
N THR A 952 32.94 -10.07 -21.78
CA THR A 952 32.54 -11.36 -21.22
C THR A 952 33.22 -12.50 -21.96
N HIS A 953 33.75 -13.48 -21.23
CA HIS A 953 34.36 -14.68 -21.84
C HIS A 953 33.40 -15.86 -21.73
N VAL A 954 32.46 -15.97 -22.67
CA VAL A 954 31.57 -17.14 -22.79
C VAL A 954 32.01 -18.01 -23.97
N PRO A 955 31.85 -19.33 -23.89
CA PRO A 955 32.36 -20.23 -24.93
C PRO A 955 31.61 -20.10 -26.26
N PHE A 956 30.31 -19.82 -26.21
CA PHE A 956 29.50 -19.51 -27.39
C PHE A 956 28.38 -18.51 -27.08
N ARG A 957 27.84 -17.87 -28.11
CA ARG A 957 26.75 -16.88 -28.05
C ARG A 957 25.68 -17.16 -29.09
N CYS A 958 24.42 -16.91 -28.77
CA CYS A 958 23.30 -17.01 -29.71
C CYS A 958 22.51 -15.71 -29.77
N VAL A 959 22.39 -15.15 -30.97
CA VAL A 959 21.65 -13.93 -31.25
C VAL A 959 20.64 -14.22 -32.36
N ASP A 960 19.35 -14.02 -32.07
CA ASP A 960 18.24 -14.31 -32.97
C ASP A 960 17.56 -13.01 -33.44
N GLU A 961 17.61 -12.74 -34.74
CA GLU A 961 16.92 -11.65 -35.45
C GLU A 961 17.13 -10.22 -34.87
N ILE A 962 18.29 -9.93 -34.27
CA ILE A 962 18.60 -8.59 -33.72
C ILE A 962 18.55 -7.47 -34.77
N ASN A 963 18.75 -7.80 -36.04
CA ASN A 963 18.71 -6.88 -37.17
C ASN A 963 17.29 -6.51 -37.63
N GLN A 964 16.25 -7.11 -37.06
CA GLN A 964 14.87 -6.84 -37.45
C GLN A 964 14.41 -5.46 -36.94
N GLY A 965 13.87 -4.64 -37.85
CA GLY A 965 13.45 -3.26 -37.55
C GLY A 965 14.52 -2.19 -37.79
N MET A 966 15.73 -2.59 -38.19
CA MET A 966 16.78 -1.69 -38.67
C MET A 966 16.63 -1.41 -40.18
N ASP A 967 17.04 -0.22 -40.59
CA ASP A 967 17.18 0.15 -41.99
C ASP A 967 18.41 -0.53 -42.64
N PRO A 968 18.37 -0.86 -43.95
CA PRO A 968 19.40 -1.67 -44.60
C PRO A 968 20.84 -1.15 -44.46
N LYS A 969 21.02 0.18 -44.37
CA LYS A 969 22.33 0.81 -44.17
C LYS A 969 22.91 0.48 -42.80
N ASN A 970 22.11 0.66 -41.75
CA ASN A 970 22.52 0.38 -40.37
C ASN A 970 22.68 -1.12 -40.13
N GLU A 971 21.78 -1.93 -40.69
CA GLU A 971 21.88 -3.39 -40.69
C GLU A 971 23.22 -3.88 -41.27
N ARG A 972 23.64 -3.35 -42.42
CA ARG A 972 24.93 -3.68 -43.04
C ARG A 972 26.11 -3.30 -42.16
N LYS A 973 26.10 -2.09 -41.58
CA LYS A 973 27.21 -1.64 -40.74
C LYS A 973 27.32 -2.46 -39.44
N VAL A 974 26.20 -2.79 -38.80
CA VAL A 974 26.17 -3.68 -37.61
C VAL A 974 26.65 -5.08 -37.96
N PHE A 975 26.22 -5.64 -39.10
CA PHE A 975 26.71 -6.94 -39.55
C PHE A 975 28.23 -6.95 -39.78
N ASN A 976 28.77 -5.93 -40.45
CA ASN A 976 30.21 -5.82 -40.66
C ASN A 976 30.98 -5.74 -39.32
N LEU A 977 30.45 -5.01 -38.33
CA LEU A 977 31.03 -4.97 -36.98
C LEU A 977 31.01 -6.36 -36.31
N ILE A 978 29.92 -7.12 -36.46
CA ILE A 978 29.83 -8.48 -35.91
C ILE A 978 30.88 -9.38 -36.57
N VAL A 979 31.02 -9.35 -37.89
CA VAL A 979 32.04 -10.13 -38.61
C VAL A 979 33.44 -9.74 -38.15
N ASP A 980 33.75 -8.44 -38.11
CA ASP A 980 35.07 -7.93 -37.75
C ASP A 980 35.47 -8.33 -36.30
N GLU A 981 34.51 -8.44 -35.37
CA GLU A 981 34.78 -8.79 -33.96
C GLU A 981 34.74 -10.31 -33.68
N THR A 982 33.86 -11.04 -34.37
CA THR A 982 33.66 -12.49 -34.11
C THR A 982 34.57 -13.39 -34.93
N CYS A 983 35.08 -12.91 -36.08
CA CYS A 983 36.02 -13.64 -36.94
C CYS A 983 37.49 -13.30 -36.62
N GLN A 984 37.85 -13.26 -35.34
CA GLN A 984 39.24 -13.12 -34.88
C GLN A 984 39.70 -14.40 -34.19
N GLU A 985 40.97 -14.77 -34.35
CA GLU A 985 41.56 -15.90 -33.63
C GLU A 985 41.52 -15.61 -32.12
N GLY A 986 40.80 -16.46 -31.38
CA GLY A 986 40.53 -16.24 -29.96
C GLY A 986 39.08 -15.96 -29.59
N SER A 987 38.22 -15.65 -30.57
CA SER A 987 36.82 -15.31 -30.32
C SER A 987 35.94 -16.52 -29.94
N SER A 988 34.87 -16.22 -29.19
CA SER A 988 33.81 -17.17 -28.85
C SER A 988 33.06 -17.65 -30.10
N GLN A 989 32.51 -18.86 -30.07
CA GLN A 989 31.63 -19.33 -31.14
C GLN A 989 30.34 -18.48 -31.16
N TYR A 990 29.93 -17.97 -32.32
CA TYR A 990 28.84 -17.01 -32.43
C TYR A 990 27.76 -17.51 -33.38
N PHE A 991 26.52 -17.68 -32.91
CA PHE A 991 25.37 -18.05 -33.73
C PHE A 991 24.53 -16.81 -34.01
N PHE A 992 24.53 -16.36 -35.26
CA PHE A 992 23.73 -15.22 -35.71
C PHE A 992 22.61 -15.73 -36.62
N VAL A 993 21.36 -15.56 -36.21
CA VAL A 993 20.19 -15.96 -37.00
C VAL A 993 19.59 -14.74 -37.66
N THR A 994 19.42 -14.81 -38.98
CA THR A 994 18.79 -13.73 -39.75
C THR A 994 17.91 -14.29 -40.86
N PRO A 995 16.71 -13.71 -41.08
CA PRO A 995 15.89 -14.05 -42.23
C PRO A 995 16.32 -13.33 -43.52
N LYS A 996 17.14 -12.29 -43.40
CA LYS A 996 17.62 -11.46 -44.51
C LYS A 996 19.08 -11.76 -44.81
N LEU A 997 19.39 -12.00 -46.09
CA LEU A 997 20.74 -11.94 -46.61
C LEU A 997 20.90 -10.60 -47.34
N LEU A 998 21.77 -9.73 -46.85
CA LEU A 998 22.13 -8.52 -47.60
C LEU A 998 23.08 -8.91 -48.74
N PRO A 999 22.94 -8.36 -49.96
CA PRO A 999 23.95 -8.51 -51.00
C PRO A 999 25.25 -7.79 -50.60
N ASP A 1000 26.39 -8.26 -51.11
CA ASP A 1000 27.73 -7.68 -50.92
C ASP A 1000 28.20 -7.56 -49.45
N LEU A 1001 27.94 -8.60 -48.65
CA LEU A 1001 28.47 -8.69 -47.28
C LEU A 1001 29.96 -9.04 -47.30
N LYS A 1002 30.73 -8.48 -46.35
CA LYS A 1002 32.13 -8.91 -46.13
C LYS A 1002 32.15 -10.40 -45.75
N SER A 1003 32.83 -11.22 -46.55
CA SER A 1003 33.09 -12.62 -46.25
C SER A 1003 34.46 -12.78 -45.56
N SER A 1004 34.53 -13.69 -44.59
CA SER A 1004 35.76 -14.11 -43.92
C SER A 1004 35.84 -15.63 -43.99
N GLU A 1005 37.05 -16.20 -44.08
CA GLU A 1005 37.26 -17.66 -44.12
C GLU A 1005 36.79 -18.38 -42.83
N LEU A 1006 36.66 -17.63 -41.72
CA LEU A 1006 36.17 -18.14 -40.43
C LEU A 1006 34.64 -18.09 -40.29
N LEU A 1007 33.91 -17.64 -41.32
CA LEU A 1007 32.45 -17.58 -41.33
C LEU A 1007 31.88 -18.87 -41.92
N THR A 1008 30.99 -19.52 -41.16
CA THR A 1008 30.20 -20.69 -41.61
C THR A 1008 28.75 -20.30 -41.82
N ALA A 1009 28.21 -20.49 -43.02
CA ALA A 1009 26.81 -20.24 -43.32
C ALA A 1009 25.98 -21.53 -43.27
N ILE A 1010 24.90 -21.53 -42.50
CA ILE A 1010 23.95 -22.64 -42.34
C ILE A 1010 22.62 -22.20 -42.95
N ILE A 1011 22.28 -22.73 -44.12
CA ILE A 1011 21.06 -22.37 -44.84
C ILE A 1011 19.94 -23.37 -44.50
N VAL A 1012 18.87 -22.89 -43.88
CA VAL A 1012 17.69 -23.66 -43.51
C VAL A 1012 16.58 -23.46 -44.54
N PHE A 1013 16.32 -24.49 -45.33
CA PHE A 1013 15.33 -24.50 -46.40
C PHE A 1013 14.33 -25.64 -46.23
N ASN A 1014 13.03 -25.34 -46.37
CA ASN A 1014 11.95 -26.32 -46.33
C ASN A 1014 11.38 -26.50 -47.75
N GLY A 1015 11.91 -27.46 -48.53
CA GLY A 1015 11.41 -27.82 -49.85
C GLY A 1015 12.16 -29.03 -50.45
N ASN A 1016 11.56 -29.68 -51.47
CA ASN A 1016 12.20 -30.76 -52.20
C ASN A 1016 13.32 -30.18 -53.08
N LEU A 1017 14.59 -30.39 -52.70
CA LEU A 1017 15.72 -30.03 -53.55
C LEU A 1017 15.76 -30.96 -54.76
N SER A 1018 15.50 -30.43 -55.95
CA SER A 1018 15.59 -31.16 -57.22
C SER A 1018 17.03 -31.31 -57.75
N SER A 1019 18.02 -30.58 -57.21
CA SER A 1019 19.45 -30.86 -57.39
C SER A 1019 20.32 -30.09 -56.39
N PRO A 1020 21.45 -30.66 -55.90
CA PRO A 1020 22.38 -29.97 -54.98
C PRO A 1020 23.17 -28.82 -55.63
N ASP A 1021 23.22 -28.75 -56.97
CA ASP A 1021 24.13 -27.89 -57.71
C ASP A 1021 23.70 -26.41 -57.85
N ILE A 1022 22.47 -26.06 -57.43
CA ILE A 1022 21.94 -24.70 -57.58
C ILE A 1022 22.67 -23.69 -56.66
N PHE A 1023 23.22 -24.13 -55.53
CA PHE A 1023 23.89 -23.24 -54.58
C PHE A 1023 25.36 -22.92 -54.93
N ASN A 1024 26.04 -23.75 -55.74
CA ASN A 1024 27.44 -23.53 -56.07
C ASN A 1024 27.68 -22.33 -57.02
N ASN A 1025 26.65 -21.88 -57.74
CA ASN A 1025 26.76 -20.74 -58.66
C ASN A 1025 26.39 -19.39 -58.02
N ALA A 1026 25.83 -19.38 -56.80
CA ALA A 1026 25.45 -18.15 -56.10
C ALA A 1026 26.48 -17.66 -55.07
N VAL A 1027 27.58 -18.40 -54.88
CA VAL A 1027 28.64 -18.13 -53.89
C VAL A 1027 29.98 -17.74 -54.56
N LYS A 1028 29.95 -17.35 -55.84
CA LYS A 1028 31.10 -16.70 -56.50
C LYS A 1028 30.91 -15.20 -56.60
#